data_AF-A0A925NHH3-F1
#
_entry.id   AF-A0A925NHH3-F1
#
_cell.length_a   1.000
_cell.length_b   1.000
_cell.length_c   1.000
_cell.angle_alpha   90.00
_cell.angle_beta   90.00
_cell.angle_gamma   90.00
#
_symmetry.space_group_name_H-M   'P 1'
#
loop_
_entity.id
_entity.type
_entity.pdbx_description
1 polymer ?
#
loop_
_entity_poly.entity_id
_entity_poly.type
_entity_poly.pdbx_seq_one_letter_code
_entity_poly.pdbx_strand_id
1 'polypeptide(L)'
;MSYDDFLSIRNPKKALATATDDDSSNSSNAEPGTEANSNNLLSEVFGNRKERTLAGNVIGSVRDAFSSNLTEEEKTKRAESNDFMATIAADTAAMMSRRVAVGGLIRAGMMADTKGDGRDFALGFVKDGLEGVGLNYLGKMASPGSNAFKFAESRLGVGLKQEMGMHAGTGAMFGVLKAGSDPNAWRDQAGHFSFQSGLNNLTDWKKLTTAGLTGAVINVPAGMVGFRIAKSSTVAVANRTGSEAFGTVVGGVLSGSGSGALFGGLDAAMHGKSLKEIGASTLDGMYIGAATGGAMSGWHAFRPSNKPILENTTEAKPNPTGKALSEERLALAPKDDHKLPSDRREIETQGELFWTIKAEKWYSQIHFEAPPKPALVDLHRMIKRTEIVDYDIRRVNDDPNIPDKFENWAEFSKWTHVAKERAVVFKVEGINTKIIVPEASEKLHNEIRRLRHLAEIDAPSFDNLDGAVRIELQQHAMAGNIKPLLARFGIKAETIAQIIRARVELNTNPLYRRALPEDFIPALKELPNPNLVKELVLLEEPSFADKYHRKADDGAKRTAAAATASDDGKITFFETNNTLPKGSTSKGVIREFLSHEWAHLLKHKYAQHSSLFNEAAEFETGFYAREYAKRQYPDHPSLKHHENFAVHLGENLMMPDADSFFTTANHAPIRTTIMAKAMLESMLPGKEVVVHPADFTARIAKIPETMPNREKIVARLNYIAEEIVPIARQKLLEQAASGALTDRLRASMLLGRIGHPSDVPEAHRIATQAFDSGLRKSLFDSMANISSVNMDARVKFMVGQAKPGMPLREEALTALQTFQHPDAKNFYEVYSLVGKETNLPRLIEAMENVSNPAAKKVAFDEIVSLAAPNVYGEEFINAFLIKTLRTQPSIRLDVLNYASRRLNSTLEPELMRLQRAADPDVAERAKGLLQEVRTKKILENSQRWLHGDDAERKYEAIQELAWLGDNRAVPILLRTVVTAPPKWSNEAIAALRHYSPNIIQAHAHDLQRNGYPALLWGDIQNQLRLGREPFNQPFLQQAASRRD
;
A
#
# COMPACT_ATOMS: atom_id res chain seq x y z
N MET A 1 -36.58 18.13 -32.85
CA MET A 1 -37.58 17.04 -32.92
C MET A 1 -37.97 16.69 -31.50
N SER A 2 -39.26 16.56 -31.24
CA SER A 2 -39.85 16.37 -29.90
C SER A 2 -40.28 14.90 -29.68
N TYR A 3 -41.05 14.64 -28.64
CA TYR A 3 -41.21 13.34 -27.98
C TYR A 3 -42.52 12.61 -28.40
N ASP A 4 -43.18 13.08 -29.46
CA ASP A 4 -44.63 12.91 -29.66
C ASP A 4 -45.03 11.73 -30.58
N ASP A 5 -44.10 11.20 -31.38
CA ASP A 5 -44.39 10.31 -32.53
C ASP A 5 -44.60 8.81 -32.21
N PHE A 6 -44.76 8.40 -30.95
CA PHE A 6 -44.90 6.95 -30.60
C PHE A 6 -46.05 6.56 -29.66
N LEU A 7 -47.17 7.30 -29.72
CA LEU A 7 -48.44 6.89 -29.10
C LEU A 7 -49.40 6.19 -30.08
N SER A 8 -49.47 4.86 -30.04
CA SER A 8 -50.69 4.04 -30.25
C SER A 8 -50.35 2.56 -29.96
N ILE A 9 -51.26 1.64 -29.59
CA ILE A 9 -52.67 1.45 -30.00
C ILE A 9 -53.58 0.97 -28.82
N ARG A 10 -54.79 1.54 -28.76
CA ARG A 10 -56.06 1.09 -28.11
C ARG A 10 -56.20 0.97 -26.58
N ASN A 11 -57.03 1.88 -26.06
CA ASN A 11 -57.97 1.74 -24.93
C ASN A 11 -59.25 0.99 -25.41
N PRO A 12 -60.12 0.42 -24.52
CA PRO A 12 -61.36 1.15 -24.18
C PRO A 12 -61.96 0.97 -22.76
N LYS A 13 -62.46 2.09 -22.22
CA LYS A 13 -63.61 2.37 -21.31
C LYS A 13 -64.74 1.31 -21.32
N LYS A 14 -65.67 1.14 -20.35
CA LYS A 14 -66.32 1.92 -19.24
C LYS A 14 -66.96 0.87 -18.25
N ALA A 15 -67.69 1.06 -17.14
CA ALA A 15 -68.25 2.10 -16.23
C ALA A 15 -68.47 1.41 -14.84
N LEU A 16 -68.44 1.99 -13.62
CA LEU A 16 -69.20 3.04 -12.89
C LEU A 16 -70.61 2.64 -12.32
N ALA A 17 -70.74 2.72 -10.98
CA ALA A 17 -71.97 2.75 -10.14
C ALA A 17 -72.78 1.42 -10.00
N THR A 18 -73.61 1.16 -8.97
CA THR A 18 -74.14 1.99 -7.84
C THR A 18 -74.63 1.10 -6.66
N ALA A 19 -74.67 1.63 -5.42
CA ALA A 19 -75.67 1.32 -4.35
C ALA A 19 -75.71 -0.13 -3.76
N THR A 20 -76.30 -0.45 -2.59
CA THR A 20 -76.68 0.23 -1.32
C THR A 20 -77.05 -0.86 -0.30
N ASP A 21 -76.69 -0.68 0.98
CA ASP A 21 -77.36 -1.19 2.19
C ASP A 21 -77.53 -2.74 2.32
N ASP A 22 -77.96 -3.37 3.43
CA ASP A 22 -78.47 -2.85 4.70
C ASP A 22 -78.22 -3.77 5.93
N ASP A 23 -78.33 -3.15 7.11
CA ASP A 23 -78.69 -3.57 8.48
C ASP A 23 -78.27 -4.90 9.20
N SER A 24 -77.88 -4.70 10.47
CA SER A 24 -78.19 -5.52 11.68
C SER A 24 -77.63 -6.95 11.91
N SER A 25 -77.76 -7.57 13.11
CA SER A 25 -77.41 -7.13 14.48
C SER A 25 -77.49 -8.32 15.47
N ASN A 26 -76.70 -8.32 16.56
CA ASN A 26 -76.90 -9.13 17.80
C ASN A 26 -76.91 -10.68 17.69
N SER A 27 -76.76 -11.49 18.76
CA SER A 27 -76.02 -11.35 20.03
C SER A 27 -75.92 -12.70 20.77
N SER A 28 -75.11 -12.77 21.84
CA SER A 28 -75.11 -13.71 22.98
C SER A 28 -74.08 -14.87 23.07
N ASN A 29 -73.14 -14.68 24.00
CA ASN A 29 -72.66 -15.56 25.07
C ASN A 29 -72.64 -17.10 24.89
N ALA A 30 -71.44 -17.70 24.97
CA ALA A 30 -71.02 -18.56 26.11
C ALA A 30 -69.54 -19.05 25.98
N GLU A 31 -68.86 -19.25 27.12
CA GLU A 31 -67.59 -19.97 27.26
C GLU A 31 -67.85 -21.42 27.75
N PRO A 32 -66.85 -22.32 27.95
CA PRO A 32 -65.46 -22.33 27.45
C PRO A 32 -65.03 -23.67 26.78
N GLY A 33 -63.91 -23.63 26.04
CA GLY A 33 -62.88 -24.67 26.09
C GLY A 33 -63.00 -25.92 25.21
N THR A 34 -62.07 -26.06 24.26
CA THR A 34 -61.44 -27.33 23.86
C THR A 34 -60.11 -27.04 23.15
N GLU A 35 -59.18 -27.99 23.13
CA GLU A 35 -57.80 -27.77 22.66
C GLU A 35 -57.71 -27.69 21.13
N ALA A 36 -57.35 -26.51 20.61
CA ALA A 36 -57.18 -26.29 19.17
C ALA A 36 -55.84 -26.88 18.68
N ASN A 37 -55.88 -28.10 18.16
CA ASN A 37 -54.72 -28.80 17.59
C ASN A 37 -54.18 -28.06 16.35
N SER A 38 -52.98 -27.47 16.45
CA SER A 38 -52.48 -26.43 15.53
C SER A 38 -52.11 -26.88 14.11
N ASN A 39 -52.35 -28.14 13.76
CA ASN A 39 -51.87 -28.73 12.51
C ASN A 39 -52.81 -28.51 11.30
N ASN A 40 -54.09 -28.16 11.51
CA ASN A 40 -55.07 -28.18 10.42
C ASN A 40 -55.00 -26.98 9.45
N LEU A 41 -54.45 -25.83 9.87
CA LEU A 41 -54.52 -24.59 9.08
C LEU A 41 -53.79 -24.68 7.73
N LEU A 42 -52.72 -25.48 7.64
CA LEU A 42 -52.00 -25.72 6.38
C LEU A 42 -52.71 -26.77 5.50
N SER A 43 -53.36 -27.77 6.11
CA SER A 43 -54.10 -28.79 5.34
C SER A 43 -55.38 -28.26 4.72
N GLU A 44 -56.09 -27.31 5.34
CA GLU A 44 -57.28 -26.70 4.72
C GLU A 44 -56.91 -25.79 3.54
N VAL A 45 -55.82 -25.04 3.64
CA VAL A 45 -55.39 -24.09 2.59
C VAL A 45 -54.70 -24.79 1.41
N PHE A 46 -53.96 -25.89 1.64
CA PHE A 46 -53.14 -26.55 0.61
C PHE A 46 -53.49 -28.01 0.31
N GLY A 47 -54.36 -28.68 1.09
CA GLY A 47 -54.59 -30.13 0.99
C GLY A 47 -55.07 -30.65 -0.37
N ASN A 48 -55.87 -29.85 -1.10
CA ASN A 48 -56.39 -30.20 -2.42
C ASN A 48 -55.46 -29.81 -3.60
N ARG A 49 -54.32 -29.17 -3.34
CA ARG A 49 -53.32 -28.83 -4.37
C ARG A 49 -52.55 -30.09 -4.83
N LYS A 50 -51.77 -30.03 -5.90
CA LYS A 50 -50.91 -31.17 -6.33
C LYS A 50 -49.43 -30.98 -6.00
N GLU A 51 -48.98 -29.75 -5.82
CA GLU A 51 -47.61 -29.36 -5.45
C GLU A 51 -47.17 -29.95 -4.11
N ARG A 52 -45.89 -30.30 -3.97
CA ARG A 52 -45.30 -30.86 -2.76
C ARG A 52 -44.62 -29.80 -1.89
N THR A 53 -43.96 -28.81 -2.47
CA THR A 53 -43.16 -27.84 -1.72
C THR A 53 -44.00 -26.65 -1.25
N LEU A 54 -43.65 -26.05 -0.12
CA LEU A 54 -44.36 -24.86 0.39
C LEU A 54 -44.32 -23.70 -0.63
N ALA A 55 -43.16 -23.42 -1.24
CA ALA A 55 -43.04 -22.39 -2.27
C ALA A 55 -43.74 -22.80 -3.59
N GLY A 56 -43.78 -24.09 -3.95
CA GLY A 56 -44.52 -24.59 -5.10
C GLY A 56 -46.02 -24.36 -4.97
N ASN A 57 -46.58 -24.63 -3.78
CA ASN A 57 -47.98 -24.32 -3.46
C ASN A 57 -48.30 -22.81 -3.57
N VAL A 58 -47.37 -21.93 -3.21
CA VAL A 58 -47.51 -20.47 -3.36
C VAL A 58 -47.44 -20.05 -4.85
N ILE A 59 -46.45 -20.55 -5.60
CA ILE A 59 -46.30 -20.29 -7.04
C ILE A 59 -47.52 -20.77 -7.81
N GLY A 60 -48.04 -21.97 -7.48
CA GLY A 60 -49.25 -22.52 -8.06
C GLY A 60 -50.48 -21.67 -7.77
N SER A 61 -50.69 -21.27 -6.52
CA SER A 61 -51.80 -20.39 -6.13
C SER A 61 -51.80 -19.05 -6.88
N VAL A 62 -50.62 -18.50 -7.19
CA VAL A 62 -50.50 -17.30 -8.03
C VAL A 62 -50.80 -17.60 -9.50
N ARG A 63 -50.32 -18.73 -10.06
CA ARG A 63 -50.59 -19.11 -11.47
C ARG A 63 -52.05 -19.45 -11.73
N ASP A 64 -52.75 -20.06 -10.78
CA ASP A 64 -54.14 -20.47 -10.93
C ASP A 64 -55.09 -19.26 -11.01
N ALA A 65 -54.76 -18.15 -10.35
CA ALA A 65 -55.48 -16.87 -10.47
C ALA A 65 -55.48 -16.29 -11.90
N PHE A 66 -54.62 -16.80 -12.80
CA PHE A 66 -54.50 -16.37 -14.19
C PHE A 66 -54.83 -17.46 -15.23
N SER A 67 -55.42 -18.60 -14.82
CA SER A 67 -55.85 -19.61 -15.81
C SER A 67 -57.01 -20.50 -15.34
N SER A 68 -58.13 -20.46 -16.07
CA SER A 68 -59.28 -21.34 -15.88
C SER A 68 -59.17 -22.63 -16.72
N ASN A 69 -59.68 -23.74 -16.17
CA ASN A 69 -59.90 -25.03 -16.84
C ASN A 69 -58.64 -25.73 -17.38
N LEU A 70 -58.05 -26.58 -16.54
CA LEU A 70 -57.02 -27.56 -16.88
C LEU A 70 -57.56 -28.97 -16.64
N THR A 71 -57.14 -29.93 -17.47
CA THR A 71 -57.34 -31.37 -17.20
C THR A 71 -56.52 -31.82 -15.99
N GLU A 72 -56.87 -32.96 -15.40
CA GLU A 72 -56.16 -33.49 -14.23
C GLU A 72 -54.68 -33.83 -14.52
N GLU A 73 -54.35 -34.22 -15.75
CA GLU A 73 -52.98 -34.48 -16.19
C GLU A 73 -52.17 -33.18 -16.31
N GLU A 74 -52.76 -32.12 -16.87
CA GLU A 74 -52.15 -30.79 -16.93
C GLU A 74 -51.96 -30.18 -15.54
N LYS A 75 -52.88 -30.42 -14.59
CA LYS A 75 -52.69 -30.02 -13.19
C LYS A 75 -51.49 -30.73 -12.55
N THR A 76 -51.29 -32.01 -12.83
CA THR A 76 -50.11 -32.76 -12.30
C THR A 76 -48.82 -32.21 -12.89
N LYS A 77 -48.73 -32.10 -14.23
CA LYS A 77 -47.55 -31.53 -14.92
C LYS A 77 -47.28 -30.08 -14.54
N ARG A 78 -48.33 -29.30 -14.24
CA ARG A 78 -48.19 -27.94 -13.70
C ARG A 78 -47.67 -27.93 -12.28
N ALA A 79 -48.12 -28.84 -11.41
CA ALA A 79 -47.61 -28.92 -10.05
C ALA A 79 -46.13 -29.31 -10.01
N GLU A 80 -45.72 -30.29 -10.81
CA GLU A 80 -44.31 -30.63 -11.05
C GLU A 80 -43.51 -29.40 -11.54
N SER A 81 -44.07 -28.63 -12.48
CA SER A 81 -43.51 -27.35 -12.93
C SER A 81 -43.42 -26.32 -11.79
N ASN A 82 -44.39 -26.25 -10.88
CA ASN A 82 -44.39 -25.29 -9.77
C ASN A 82 -43.35 -25.63 -8.70
N ASP A 83 -43.16 -26.92 -8.38
CA ASP A 83 -42.11 -27.40 -7.47
C ASP A 83 -40.69 -27.24 -8.09
N PHE A 84 -40.56 -27.40 -9.42
CA PHE A 84 -39.33 -27.05 -10.15
C PHE A 84 -39.03 -25.53 -10.05
N MET A 85 -40.04 -24.68 -10.28
CA MET A 85 -39.89 -23.23 -10.11
C MET A 85 -39.58 -22.82 -8.66
N ALA A 86 -40.15 -23.54 -7.68
CA ALA A 86 -39.86 -23.36 -6.27
C ALA A 86 -38.39 -23.66 -5.93
N THR A 87 -37.82 -24.71 -6.52
CA THR A 87 -36.39 -25.06 -6.36
C THR A 87 -35.48 -23.92 -6.82
N ILE A 88 -35.74 -23.36 -8.00
CA ILE A 88 -34.97 -22.22 -8.56
C ILE A 88 -35.10 -20.97 -7.68
N ALA A 89 -36.32 -20.67 -7.18
CA ALA A 89 -36.56 -19.54 -6.29
C ALA A 89 -35.85 -19.73 -4.93
N ALA A 90 -35.90 -20.94 -4.37
CA ALA A 90 -35.27 -21.29 -3.09
C ALA A 90 -33.73 -21.22 -3.19
N ASP A 91 -33.12 -21.82 -4.21
CA ASP A 91 -31.68 -21.74 -4.46
C ASP A 91 -31.22 -20.27 -4.64
N THR A 92 -32.00 -19.47 -5.38
CA THR A 92 -31.74 -18.02 -5.56
C THR A 92 -31.81 -17.25 -4.24
N ALA A 93 -32.89 -17.40 -3.48
CA ALA A 93 -33.07 -16.69 -2.20
C ALA A 93 -32.06 -17.13 -1.14
N ALA A 94 -31.66 -18.41 -1.15
CA ALA A 94 -30.59 -18.95 -0.31
C ALA A 94 -29.24 -18.31 -0.65
N MET A 95 -28.88 -18.24 -1.94
CA MET A 95 -27.62 -17.65 -2.39
C MET A 95 -27.54 -16.15 -2.09
N MET A 96 -28.64 -15.41 -2.21
CA MET A 96 -28.70 -13.96 -1.94
C MET A 96 -28.72 -13.58 -0.45
N SER A 97 -28.84 -14.54 0.48
CA SER A 97 -28.98 -14.25 1.91
C SER A 97 -27.72 -13.65 2.56
N ARG A 98 -27.90 -12.65 3.45
CA ARG A 98 -26.78 -12.00 4.15
C ARG A 98 -25.97 -12.97 5.04
N ARG A 99 -26.60 -13.95 5.70
CA ARG A 99 -25.93 -14.90 6.61
C ARG A 99 -26.08 -16.34 6.12
N VAL A 100 -25.01 -17.14 6.18
CA VAL A 100 -24.94 -18.49 5.58
C VAL A 100 -26.02 -19.43 6.14
N ALA A 101 -26.13 -19.51 7.47
CA ALA A 101 -27.19 -20.29 8.12
C ALA A 101 -28.61 -19.81 7.79
N VAL A 102 -28.80 -18.51 7.51
CA VAL A 102 -30.09 -17.97 7.09
C VAL A 102 -30.41 -18.33 5.64
N GLY A 103 -29.39 -18.44 4.77
CA GLY A 103 -29.57 -19.02 3.43
C GLY A 103 -30.07 -20.47 3.48
N GLY A 104 -29.52 -21.28 4.39
CA GLY A 104 -30.03 -22.62 4.71
C GLY A 104 -31.49 -22.62 5.14
N LEU A 105 -31.83 -21.86 6.19
CA LEU A 105 -33.20 -21.80 6.72
C LEU A 105 -34.23 -21.28 5.70
N ILE A 106 -33.86 -20.32 4.86
CA ILE A 106 -34.71 -19.85 3.74
C ILE A 106 -34.98 -20.99 2.76
N ARG A 107 -33.93 -21.70 2.31
CA ARG A 107 -34.09 -22.79 1.35
C ARG A 107 -34.92 -23.96 1.92
N ALA A 108 -34.66 -24.34 3.16
CA ALA A 108 -35.39 -25.39 3.87
C ALA A 108 -36.87 -25.04 4.06
N GLY A 109 -37.17 -23.78 4.45
CA GLY A 109 -38.54 -23.30 4.59
C GLY A 109 -39.30 -23.26 3.26
N MET A 110 -38.66 -22.85 2.17
CA MET A 110 -39.29 -22.81 0.84
C MET A 110 -39.53 -24.20 0.24
N MET A 111 -38.62 -25.16 0.48
CA MET A 111 -38.68 -26.51 -0.08
C MET A 111 -39.36 -27.56 0.80
N ALA A 112 -39.80 -27.18 2.01
CA ALA A 112 -40.50 -28.05 2.94
C ALA A 112 -41.67 -28.80 2.26
N ASP A 113 -41.66 -30.13 2.31
CA ASP A 113 -42.66 -30.99 1.66
C ASP A 113 -43.95 -31.02 2.50
N THR A 114 -44.99 -30.33 2.04
CA THR A 114 -46.28 -30.21 2.73
C THR A 114 -47.12 -31.50 2.70
N LYS A 115 -46.59 -32.61 2.17
CA LYS A 115 -47.30 -33.89 1.94
C LYS A 115 -46.51 -35.15 2.30
N GLY A 116 -45.20 -35.04 2.54
CA GLY A 116 -44.38 -36.15 3.04
C GLY A 116 -44.82 -36.59 4.45
N ASP A 117 -44.37 -37.77 4.89
CA ASP A 117 -44.48 -38.13 6.31
C ASP A 117 -43.53 -37.26 7.16
N GLY A 118 -43.70 -37.26 8.48
CA GLY A 118 -42.88 -36.42 9.38
C GLY A 118 -41.38 -36.73 9.37
N ARG A 119 -40.96 -37.90 8.85
CA ARG A 119 -39.56 -38.31 8.72
C ARG A 119 -38.99 -37.82 7.39
N ASP A 120 -39.70 -38.01 6.28
CA ASP A 120 -39.30 -37.49 4.97
C ASP A 120 -39.30 -35.96 4.96
N PHE A 121 -40.25 -35.31 5.65
CA PHE A 121 -40.23 -33.87 5.93
C PHE A 121 -38.95 -33.43 6.64
N ALA A 122 -38.59 -34.10 7.74
CA ALA A 122 -37.41 -33.73 8.53
C ALA A 122 -36.09 -33.98 7.77
N LEU A 123 -35.99 -35.08 7.04
CA LEU A 123 -34.82 -35.39 6.20
C LEU A 123 -34.69 -34.42 5.02
N GLY A 124 -35.80 -34.10 4.35
CA GLY A 124 -35.86 -33.07 3.30
C GLY A 124 -35.41 -31.71 3.84
N PHE A 125 -36.04 -31.22 4.92
CA PHE A 125 -35.72 -29.93 5.53
C PHE A 125 -34.25 -29.81 5.96
N VAL A 126 -33.65 -30.86 6.52
CA VAL A 126 -32.22 -30.86 6.89
C VAL A 126 -31.31 -30.87 5.67
N LYS A 127 -31.57 -31.73 4.67
CA LYS A 127 -30.85 -31.74 3.38
C LYS A 127 -30.90 -30.36 2.71
N ASP A 128 -32.09 -29.80 2.61
CA ASP A 128 -32.36 -28.53 1.95
C ASP A 128 -31.77 -27.34 2.72
N GLY A 129 -31.68 -27.43 4.05
CA GLY A 129 -30.92 -26.50 4.88
C GLY A 129 -29.41 -26.55 4.63
N LEU A 130 -28.84 -27.76 4.48
CA LEU A 130 -27.43 -27.94 4.15
C LEU A 130 -27.11 -27.48 2.72
N GLU A 131 -27.98 -27.75 1.75
CA GLU A 131 -27.88 -27.17 0.40
C GLU A 131 -27.89 -25.64 0.45
N GLY A 132 -28.84 -25.01 1.15
CA GLY A 132 -28.92 -23.55 1.23
C GLY A 132 -27.71 -22.91 1.93
N VAL A 133 -27.11 -23.59 2.91
CA VAL A 133 -25.82 -23.22 3.51
C VAL A 133 -24.70 -23.28 2.47
N GLY A 134 -24.58 -24.39 1.74
CA GLY A 134 -23.56 -24.59 0.71
C GLY A 134 -23.68 -23.60 -0.45
N LEU A 135 -24.89 -23.35 -0.93
CA LEU A 135 -25.18 -22.38 -1.99
C LEU A 135 -24.86 -20.94 -1.57
N ASN A 136 -25.18 -20.54 -0.33
CA ASN A 136 -24.80 -19.21 0.18
C ASN A 136 -23.28 -19.05 0.32
N TYR A 137 -22.58 -20.11 0.74
CA TYR A 137 -21.12 -20.11 0.84
C TYR A 137 -20.45 -20.02 -0.55
N LEU A 138 -20.88 -20.86 -1.51
CA LEU A 138 -20.38 -20.81 -2.89
C LEU A 138 -20.71 -19.49 -3.60
N GLY A 139 -21.91 -18.93 -3.42
CA GLY A 139 -22.27 -17.61 -3.94
C GLY A 139 -21.37 -16.49 -3.41
N LYS A 140 -20.95 -16.58 -2.15
CA LYS A 140 -19.97 -15.65 -1.56
C LYS A 140 -18.55 -15.87 -2.10
N MET A 141 -18.12 -17.12 -2.34
CA MET A 141 -16.87 -17.41 -3.05
C MET A 141 -16.88 -16.97 -4.52
N ALA A 142 -18.05 -16.90 -5.16
CA ALA A 142 -18.20 -16.38 -6.52
C ALA A 142 -18.28 -14.86 -6.59
N SER A 143 -18.61 -14.18 -5.48
CA SER A 143 -18.86 -12.75 -5.46
C SER A 143 -17.61 -11.91 -5.81
N PRO A 144 -17.76 -10.78 -6.54
CA PRO A 144 -16.64 -9.90 -6.88
C PRO A 144 -15.89 -9.42 -5.63
N GLY A 145 -14.55 -9.49 -5.67
CA GLY A 145 -13.68 -9.09 -4.55
C GLY A 145 -13.50 -10.14 -3.45
N SER A 146 -14.15 -11.30 -3.53
CA SER A 146 -13.89 -12.46 -2.66
C SER A 146 -12.49 -13.06 -2.88
N ASN A 147 -12.02 -13.90 -1.96
CA ASN A 147 -10.68 -14.48 -2.04
C ASN A 147 -10.51 -15.45 -3.23
N ALA A 148 -11.56 -16.18 -3.62
CA ALA A 148 -11.51 -17.03 -4.82
C ALA A 148 -11.54 -16.20 -6.11
N PHE A 149 -12.32 -15.10 -6.16
CA PHE A 149 -12.31 -14.16 -7.27
C PHE A 149 -10.93 -13.52 -7.48
N LYS A 150 -10.28 -13.08 -6.38
CA LYS A 150 -8.90 -12.56 -6.36
C LYS A 150 -7.86 -13.62 -6.74
N PHE A 151 -8.03 -14.86 -6.29
CA PHE A 151 -7.16 -15.98 -6.68
C PHE A 151 -7.24 -16.25 -8.19
N ALA A 152 -8.45 -16.25 -8.77
CA ALA A 152 -8.64 -16.37 -10.21
C ALA A 152 -8.02 -15.17 -10.97
N GLU A 153 -8.13 -13.95 -10.44
CA GLU A 153 -7.47 -12.75 -10.97
C GLU A 153 -5.95 -12.94 -11.08
N SER A 154 -5.33 -13.41 -9.99
CA SER A 154 -3.87 -13.66 -9.92
C SER A 154 -3.38 -14.78 -10.86
N ARG A 155 -4.27 -15.64 -11.35
CA ARG A 155 -3.95 -16.84 -12.16
C ARG A 155 -4.37 -16.74 -13.62
N LEU A 156 -5.43 -16.00 -13.93
CA LEU A 156 -6.05 -15.91 -15.26
C LEU A 156 -5.98 -14.49 -15.86
N GLY A 157 -5.49 -13.51 -15.10
CA GLY A 157 -5.52 -12.09 -15.43
C GLY A 157 -6.89 -11.47 -15.15
N VAL A 158 -7.10 -10.24 -15.63
CA VAL A 158 -8.34 -9.48 -15.45
C VAL A 158 -9.21 -9.58 -16.73
N GLY A 159 -10.53 -9.67 -16.57
CA GLY A 159 -11.50 -9.58 -17.68
C GLY A 159 -12.01 -10.94 -18.17
N LEU A 160 -12.27 -11.08 -19.47
CA LEU A 160 -13.08 -12.19 -20.02
C LEU A 160 -12.61 -13.60 -19.60
N LYS A 161 -11.30 -13.83 -19.49
CA LYS A 161 -10.75 -15.13 -19.04
C LYS A 161 -10.98 -15.40 -17.55
N GLN A 162 -10.98 -14.35 -16.72
CA GLN A 162 -11.36 -14.39 -15.30
C GLN A 162 -12.86 -14.65 -15.15
N GLU A 163 -13.69 -13.94 -15.92
CA GLU A 163 -15.16 -14.08 -15.99
C GLU A 163 -15.52 -15.53 -16.33
N MET A 164 -15.01 -16.05 -17.45
CA MET A 164 -15.21 -17.45 -17.86
C MET A 164 -14.64 -18.45 -16.85
N GLY A 165 -13.46 -18.20 -16.28
CA GLY A 165 -12.82 -19.10 -15.31
C GLY A 165 -13.59 -19.19 -13.99
N MET A 166 -14.09 -18.07 -13.47
CA MET A 166 -14.92 -18.02 -12.26
C MET A 166 -16.29 -18.66 -12.49
N HIS A 167 -16.94 -18.40 -13.62
CA HIS A 167 -18.22 -19.06 -13.93
C HIS A 167 -18.05 -20.57 -14.17
N ALA A 168 -17.00 -21.02 -14.86
CA ALA A 168 -16.68 -22.44 -15.01
C ALA A 168 -16.40 -23.12 -13.65
N GLY A 169 -15.52 -22.54 -12.83
CA GLY A 169 -15.15 -23.10 -11.53
C GLY A 169 -16.31 -23.12 -10.53
N THR A 170 -17.10 -22.04 -10.47
CA THR A 170 -18.29 -22.01 -9.60
C THR A 170 -19.39 -22.93 -10.12
N GLY A 171 -19.57 -23.02 -11.44
CA GLY A 171 -20.50 -23.97 -12.07
C GLY A 171 -20.15 -25.43 -11.77
N ALA A 172 -18.85 -25.76 -11.81
CA ALA A 172 -18.38 -27.08 -11.39
C ALA A 172 -18.67 -27.35 -9.91
N MET A 173 -18.40 -26.39 -9.02
CA MET A 173 -18.68 -26.55 -7.59
C MET A 173 -20.17 -26.64 -7.27
N PHE A 174 -21.06 -25.93 -7.99
CA PHE A 174 -22.50 -26.09 -7.86
C PHE A 174 -22.99 -27.46 -8.36
N GLY A 175 -22.51 -27.93 -9.52
CA GLY A 175 -22.82 -29.26 -10.04
C GLY A 175 -22.37 -30.39 -9.11
N VAL A 176 -21.17 -30.25 -8.52
CA VAL A 176 -20.65 -31.16 -7.49
C VAL A 176 -21.51 -31.13 -6.22
N LEU A 177 -21.92 -29.94 -5.75
CA LEU A 177 -22.72 -29.81 -4.53
C LEU A 177 -24.13 -30.42 -4.69
N LYS A 178 -24.80 -30.18 -5.83
CA LYS A 178 -26.11 -30.78 -6.14
C LYS A 178 -26.01 -32.30 -6.38
N ALA A 179 -24.98 -32.77 -7.08
CA ALA A 179 -24.76 -34.21 -7.24
C ALA A 179 -24.45 -34.93 -5.91
N GLY A 180 -23.79 -34.23 -4.97
CA GLY A 180 -23.54 -34.73 -3.63
C GLY A 180 -24.75 -34.71 -2.68
N SER A 181 -25.84 -33.99 -3.02
CA SER A 181 -27.05 -33.89 -2.21
C SER A 181 -28.23 -34.73 -2.70
N ASP A 182 -28.13 -35.37 -3.87
CA ASP A 182 -29.14 -36.31 -4.39
C ASP A 182 -29.38 -37.47 -3.38
N PRO A 183 -30.60 -37.62 -2.82
CA PRO A 183 -30.90 -38.72 -1.89
C PRO A 183 -30.63 -40.11 -2.45
N ASN A 184 -30.66 -40.29 -3.78
CA ASN A 184 -30.40 -41.57 -4.42
C ASN A 184 -28.90 -41.92 -4.46
N ALA A 185 -28.02 -40.91 -4.49
CA ALA A 185 -26.57 -41.12 -4.35
C ALA A 185 -26.22 -41.69 -2.96
N TRP A 186 -27.05 -41.44 -1.95
CA TRP A 186 -26.92 -41.96 -0.58
C TRP A 186 -27.72 -43.24 -0.31
N ARG A 187 -28.33 -43.87 -1.32
CA ARG A 187 -29.04 -45.15 -1.17
C ARG A 187 -28.21 -46.33 -1.68
N ASP A 188 -28.40 -47.50 -1.07
CA ASP A 188 -27.86 -48.77 -1.55
C ASP A 188 -28.78 -49.43 -2.61
N GLN A 189 -28.39 -50.63 -3.07
CA GLN A 189 -29.14 -51.39 -4.07
C GLN A 189 -30.50 -51.92 -3.56
N ALA A 190 -30.77 -51.88 -2.25
CA ALA A 190 -32.08 -52.17 -1.66
C ALA A 190 -32.92 -50.88 -1.44
N GLY A 191 -32.37 -49.70 -1.77
CA GLY A 191 -33.02 -48.40 -1.59
C GLY A 191 -32.92 -47.84 -0.17
N HIS A 192 -32.13 -48.44 0.72
CA HIS A 192 -31.94 -47.95 2.08
C HIS A 192 -30.80 -46.93 2.16
N PHE A 193 -30.88 -45.98 3.11
CA PHE A 193 -29.85 -44.96 3.29
C PHE A 193 -28.55 -45.60 3.80
N SER A 194 -27.47 -45.39 3.05
CA SER A 194 -26.15 -45.95 3.32
C SER A 194 -25.09 -44.87 3.13
N PHE A 195 -24.45 -44.49 4.24
CA PHE A 195 -23.32 -43.56 4.26
C PHE A 195 -22.15 -44.07 3.41
N GLN A 196 -21.96 -45.39 3.33
CA GLN A 196 -20.97 -46.02 2.47
C GLN A 196 -21.33 -45.89 0.98
N SER A 197 -22.61 -46.01 0.60
CA SER A 197 -23.05 -45.78 -0.78
C SER A 197 -22.86 -44.32 -1.19
N GLY A 198 -23.16 -43.38 -0.29
CA GLY A 198 -22.90 -41.95 -0.50
C GLY A 198 -21.41 -41.65 -0.71
N LEU A 199 -20.53 -42.14 0.17
CA LEU A 199 -19.08 -42.02 0.00
C LEU A 199 -18.57 -42.69 -1.28
N ASN A 200 -19.10 -43.87 -1.66
CA ASN A 200 -18.72 -44.54 -2.90
C ASN A 200 -19.15 -43.73 -4.13
N ASN A 201 -20.36 -43.14 -4.14
CA ASN A 201 -20.80 -42.25 -5.23
C ASN A 201 -20.04 -40.91 -5.24
N LEU A 202 -19.62 -40.40 -4.07
CA LEU A 202 -18.73 -39.24 -3.92
C LEU A 202 -17.24 -39.56 -4.17
N THR A 203 -16.89 -40.80 -4.49
CA THR A 203 -15.56 -41.19 -4.97
C THR A 203 -15.58 -41.73 -6.40
N ASP A 204 -16.76 -41.90 -7.01
CA ASP A 204 -16.92 -42.11 -8.45
C ASP A 204 -16.56 -40.83 -9.21
N TRP A 205 -15.27 -40.72 -9.51
CA TRP A 205 -14.68 -39.60 -10.25
C TRP A 205 -15.35 -39.36 -11.61
N LYS A 206 -15.97 -40.36 -12.25
CA LYS A 206 -16.69 -40.16 -13.51
C LYS A 206 -18.01 -39.42 -13.31
N LYS A 207 -18.78 -39.75 -12.26
CA LYS A 207 -20.01 -39.02 -11.91
C LYS A 207 -19.69 -37.58 -11.50
N LEU A 208 -18.72 -37.40 -10.61
CA LEU A 208 -18.28 -36.08 -10.15
C LEU A 208 -17.71 -35.20 -11.28
N THR A 209 -16.86 -35.73 -12.16
CA THR A 209 -16.39 -34.94 -13.32
C THR A 209 -17.50 -34.66 -14.33
N THR A 210 -18.46 -35.57 -14.52
CA THR A 210 -19.60 -35.31 -15.43
C THR A 210 -20.52 -34.22 -14.88
N ALA A 211 -20.86 -34.24 -13.59
CA ALA A 211 -21.65 -33.18 -12.95
C ALA A 211 -20.90 -31.84 -12.93
N GLY A 212 -19.60 -31.87 -12.60
CA GLY A 212 -18.73 -30.69 -12.60
C GLY A 212 -18.54 -30.07 -13.98
N LEU A 213 -18.32 -30.89 -15.03
CA LEU A 213 -18.19 -30.41 -16.41
C LEU A 213 -19.51 -29.84 -16.95
N THR A 214 -20.64 -30.51 -16.71
CA THR A 214 -21.97 -30.01 -17.12
C THR A 214 -22.27 -28.67 -16.45
N GLY A 215 -22.04 -28.55 -15.14
CA GLY A 215 -22.21 -27.30 -14.41
C GLY A 215 -21.26 -26.18 -14.90
N ALA A 216 -20.01 -26.50 -15.21
CA ALA A 216 -19.04 -25.55 -15.75
C ALA A 216 -19.43 -25.02 -17.14
N VAL A 217 -19.84 -25.92 -18.05
CA VAL A 217 -20.19 -25.58 -19.44
C VAL A 217 -21.46 -24.71 -19.51
N ILE A 218 -22.43 -24.92 -18.61
CA ILE A 218 -23.70 -24.18 -18.59
C ILE A 218 -23.57 -22.84 -17.85
N ASN A 219 -22.77 -22.76 -16.78
CA ASN A 219 -22.60 -21.51 -16.03
C ASN A 219 -21.84 -20.44 -16.86
N VAL A 220 -20.92 -20.82 -17.75
CA VAL A 220 -20.19 -19.82 -18.56
C VAL A 220 -21.13 -18.94 -19.40
N PRO A 221 -22.04 -19.46 -20.25
CA PRO A 221 -23.02 -18.62 -20.95
C PRO A 221 -24.00 -17.90 -20.02
N ALA A 222 -24.64 -18.61 -19.08
CA ALA A 222 -25.70 -18.06 -18.22
C ALA A 222 -25.16 -16.96 -17.29
N GLY A 223 -24.02 -17.22 -16.65
CA GLY A 223 -23.32 -16.30 -15.77
C GLY A 223 -22.85 -15.04 -16.50
N MET A 224 -22.26 -15.17 -17.70
CA MET A 224 -21.85 -14.01 -18.51
C MET A 224 -23.04 -13.14 -18.94
N VAL A 225 -24.20 -13.73 -19.26
CA VAL A 225 -25.41 -12.97 -19.59
C VAL A 225 -25.92 -12.22 -18.36
N GLY A 226 -26.08 -12.90 -17.22
CA GLY A 226 -26.50 -12.28 -15.96
C GLY A 226 -25.55 -11.17 -15.47
N PHE A 227 -24.24 -11.42 -15.53
CA PHE A 227 -23.21 -10.46 -15.11
C PHE A 227 -23.19 -9.21 -15.99
N ARG A 228 -23.37 -9.36 -17.31
CA ARG A 228 -23.44 -8.22 -18.24
C ARG A 228 -24.72 -7.40 -18.07
N ILE A 229 -25.86 -8.04 -17.76
CA ILE A 229 -27.12 -7.36 -17.42
C ILE A 229 -26.99 -6.61 -16.08
N ALA A 230 -26.35 -7.21 -15.07
CA ALA A 230 -26.07 -6.55 -13.79
C ALA A 230 -25.08 -5.36 -13.94
N LYS A 231 -24.10 -5.46 -14.85
CA LYS A 231 -23.10 -4.42 -15.10
C LYS A 231 -23.62 -3.25 -15.94
N SER A 232 -24.47 -3.49 -16.94
CA SER A 232 -25.09 -2.41 -17.72
C SER A 232 -26.13 -1.62 -16.91
N SER A 233 -26.86 -2.31 -16.03
CA SER A 233 -27.90 -1.71 -15.19
C SER A 233 -27.36 -0.94 -13.98
N THR A 234 -26.29 -1.40 -13.33
CA THR A 234 -25.61 -0.61 -12.28
C THR A 234 -25.07 0.71 -12.84
N VAL A 235 -24.55 0.71 -14.07
CA VAL A 235 -24.18 1.94 -14.82
C VAL A 235 -25.41 2.79 -15.17
N ALA A 236 -26.57 2.20 -15.47
CA ALA A 236 -27.80 2.95 -15.73
C ALA A 236 -28.41 3.59 -14.48
N VAL A 237 -28.34 2.90 -13.32
CA VAL A 237 -28.83 3.40 -12.02
C VAL A 237 -27.92 4.50 -11.47
N ALA A 238 -26.59 4.34 -11.58
CA ALA A 238 -25.62 5.37 -11.16
C ALA A 238 -25.73 6.69 -11.94
N ASN A 239 -26.42 6.70 -13.09
CA ASN A 239 -26.59 7.88 -13.96
C ASN A 239 -28.00 8.49 -13.91
N ARG A 240 -28.86 8.15 -12.92
CA ARG A 240 -30.17 8.80 -12.73
C ARG A 240 -30.50 9.06 -11.25
N THR A 241 -31.06 10.23 -10.98
CA THR A 241 -31.58 10.65 -9.68
C THR A 241 -32.88 9.92 -9.31
N GLY A 242 -32.77 8.65 -8.93
CA GLY A 242 -33.84 7.84 -8.34
C GLY A 242 -33.59 7.57 -6.85
N SER A 243 -34.61 7.15 -6.10
CA SER A 243 -34.46 6.83 -4.69
C SER A 243 -33.68 5.53 -4.46
N GLU A 244 -32.94 5.45 -3.34
CA GLU A 244 -32.15 4.27 -2.97
C GLU A 244 -32.99 2.99 -2.88
N ALA A 245 -34.26 3.10 -2.48
CA ALA A 245 -35.22 1.99 -2.48
C ALA A 245 -35.45 1.43 -3.90
N PHE A 246 -35.60 2.29 -4.91
CA PHE A 246 -35.75 1.87 -6.31
C PHE A 246 -34.45 1.24 -6.83
N GLY A 247 -33.29 1.85 -6.55
CA GLY A 247 -31.99 1.26 -6.89
C GLY A 247 -31.76 -0.11 -6.25
N THR A 248 -32.18 -0.29 -5.00
CA THR A 248 -32.12 -1.55 -4.26
C THR A 248 -33.03 -2.62 -4.87
N VAL A 249 -34.28 -2.26 -5.21
CA VAL A 249 -35.20 -3.19 -5.89
C VAL A 249 -34.68 -3.59 -7.27
N VAL A 250 -34.19 -2.65 -8.09
CA VAL A 250 -33.63 -2.95 -9.42
C VAL A 250 -32.37 -3.81 -9.35
N GLY A 251 -31.44 -3.52 -8.43
CA GLY A 251 -30.28 -4.36 -8.18
C GLY A 251 -30.67 -5.77 -7.70
N GLY A 252 -31.74 -5.86 -6.89
CA GLY A 252 -32.38 -7.10 -6.48
C GLY A 252 -32.91 -7.93 -7.65
N VAL A 253 -33.74 -7.33 -8.50
CA VAL A 253 -34.29 -7.98 -9.70
C VAL A 253 -33.17 -8.57 -10.54
N LEU A 254 -32.12 -7.79 -10.84
CA LEU A 254 -31.14 -8.17 -11.85
C LEU A 254 -30.05 -9.13 -11.33
N SER A 255 -29.69 -9.05 -10.04
CA SER A 255 -28.89 -10.10 -9.38
C SER A 255 -29.69 -11.40 -9.22
N GLY A 256 -31.00 -11.29 -8.94
CA GLY A 256 -31.93 -12.40 -9.00
C GLY A 256 -31.99 -13.05 -10.38
N SER A 257 -32.10 -12.28 -11.47
CA SER A 257 -32.14 -12.78 -12.84
C SER A 257 -30.92 -13.65 -13.19
N GLY A 258 -29.70 -13.17 -12.91
CA GLY A 258 -28.48 -13.93 -13.17
C GLY A 258 -28.39 -15.22 -12.34
N SER A 259 -28.88 -15.18 -11.10
CA SER A 259 -28.92 -16.32 -10.18
C SER A 259 -29.91 -17.40 -10.65
N GLY A 260 -31.16 -17.01 -10.93
CA GLY A 260 -32.19 -17.93 -11.36
C GLY A 260 -31.93 -18.52 -12.75
N ALA A 261 -31.29 -17.77 -13.65
CA ALA A 261 -30.87 -18.29 -14.96
C ALA A 261 -29.88 -19.45 -14.82
N LEU A 262 -28.90 -19.32 -13.93
CA LEU A 262 -27.94 -20.37 -13.61
C LEU A 262 -28.64 -21.61 -13.04
N PHE A 263 -29.50 -21.46 -12.04
CA PHE A 263 -30.16 -22.60 -11.41
C PHE A 263 -31.15 -23.30 -12.35
N GLY A 264 -31.93 -22.57 -13.14
CA GLY A 264 -32.85 -23.15 -14.12
C GLY A 264 -32.16 -23.90 -15.27
N GLY A 265 -30.99 -23.42 -15.73
CA GLY A 265 -30.17 -24.13 -16.69
C GLY A 265 -29.47 -25.36 -16.11
N LEU A 266 -28.96 -25.26 -14.87
CA LEU A 266 -28.29 -26.36 -14.17
C LEU A 266 -29.26 -27.52 -13.87
N ASP A 267 -30.43 -27.23 -13.31
CA ASP A 267 -31.36 -28.25 -12.85
C ASP A 267 -32.02 -29.02 -14.02
N ALA A 268 -32.35 -28.32 -15.12
CA ALA A 268 -32.80 -28.98 -16.35
C ALA A 268 -31.73 -29.94 -16.92
N ALA A 269 -30.45 -29.56 -16.87
CA ALA A 269 -29.36 -30.41 -17.33
C ALA A 269 -29.12 -31.62 -16.41
N MET A 270 -29.25 -31.46 -15.09
CA MET A 270 -29.20 -32.57 -14.14
C MET A 270 -30.34 -33.58 -14.37
N HIS A 271 -31.53 -33.10 -14.75
CA HIS A 271 -32.67 -33.94 -15.15
C HIS A 271 -32.58 -34.46 -16.61
N GLY A 272 -31.41 -34.42 -17.24
CA GLY A 272 -31.14 -35.05 -18.55
C GLY A 272 -31.90 -34.44 -19.73
N LYS A 273 -32.38 -33.19 -19.60
CA LYS A 273 -33.17 -32.50 -20.63
C LYS A 273 -32.32 -32.16 -21.86
N SER A 274 -32.97 -32.00 -23.02
CA SER A 274 -32.29 -31.59 -24.25
C SER A 274 -31.74 -30.16 -24.16
N LEU A 275 -30.74 -29.82 -24.97
CA LEU A 275 -30.16 -28.46 -25.01
C LEU A 275 -31.21 -27.35 -25.27
N LYS A 276 -32.30 -27.67 -25.98
CA LYS A 276 -33.42 -26.75 -26.21
C LYS A 276 -34.23 -26.51 -24.93
N GLU A 277 -34.51 -27.58 -24.17
CA GLU A 277 -35.20 -27.50 -22.88
C GLU A 277 -34.31 -26.82 -21.82
N ILE A 278 -33.02 -27.13 -21.76
CA ILE A 278 -32.04 -26.44 -20.90
C ILE A 278 -32.05 -24.93 -21.19
N GLY A 279 -32.05 -24.54 -22.47
CA GLY A 279 -32.17 -23.14 -22.88
C GLY A 279 -33.50 -22.48 -22.44
N ALA A 280 -34.62 -23.21 -22.53
CA ALA A 280 -35.91 -22.74 -22.05
C ALA A 280 -35.92 -22.56 -20.51
N SER A 281 -35.50 -23.57 -19.75
CA SER A 281 -35.43 -23.50 -18.29
C SER A 281 -34.40 -22.49 -17.77
N THR A 282 -33.35 -22.18 -18.54
CA THR A 282 -32.45 -21.03 -18.27
C THR A 282 -33.21 -19.70 -18.35
N LEU A 283 -34.11 -19.54 -19.33
CA LEU A 283 -34.92 -18.32 -19.47
C LEU A 283 -36.04 -18.24 -18.44
N ASP A 284 -36.77 -19.35 -18.20
CA ASP A 284 -37.79 -19.41 -17.15
C ASP A 284 -37.15 -19.12 -15.77
N GLY A 285 -36.01 -19.74 -15.49
CA GLY A 285 -35.21 -19.50 -14.29
C GLY A 285 -34.78 -18.04 -14.17
N MET A 286 -34.39 -17.39 -15.27
CA MET A 286 -34.06 -15.96 -15.28
C MET A 286 -35.24 -15.10 -14.82
N TYR A 287 -36.47 -15.38 -15.26
CA TYR A 287 -37.67 -14.64 -14.84
C TYR A 287 -38.08 -14.94 -13.38
N ILE A 288 -37.99 -16.19 -12.94
CA ILE A 288 -38.27 -16.61 -11.56
C ILE A 288 -37.27 -15.95 -10.60
N GLY A 289 -35.98 -15.98 -10.95
CA GLY A 289 -34.93 -15.28 -10.23
C GLY A 289 -35.16 -13.77 -10.19
N ALA A 290 -35.58 -13.16 -11.31
CA ALA A 290 -35.91 -11.73 -11.38
C ALA A 290 -36.99 -11.34 -10.37
N ALA A 291 -38.11 -12.08 -10.33
CA ALA A 291 -39.19 -11.87 -9.38
C ALA A 291 -38.72 -12.08 -7.92
N THR A 292 -37.97 -13.16 -7.67
CA THR A 292 -37.49 -13.53 -6.33
C THR A 292 -36.53 -12.48 -5.76
N GLY A 293 -35.50 -12.09 -6.52
CA GLY A 293 -34.51 -11.09 -6.10
C GLY A 293 -35.12 -9.70 -5.94
N GLY A 294 -36.08 -9.33 -6.80
CA GLY A 294 -36.87 -8.11 -6.67
C GLY A 294 -37.73 -8.08 -5.42
N ALA A 295 -38.47 -9.15 -5.14
CA ALA A 295 -39.31 -9.28 -3.95
C ALA A 295 -38.49 -9.25 -2.65
N MET A 296 -37.38 -10.00 -2.58
CA MET A 296 -36.46 -9.99 -1.43
C MET A 296 -35.85 -8.61 -1.18
N SER A 297 -35.52 -7.88 -2.24
CA SER A 297 -34.89 -6.55 -2.12
C SER A 297 -35.92 -5.45 -1.82
N GLY A 298 -37.16 -5.59 -2.32
CA GLY A 298 -38.28 -4.76 -1.90
C GLY A 298 -38.65 -4.97 -0.43
N TRP A 299 -38.69 -6.22 0.04
CA TRP A 299 -38.90 -6.56 1.45
C TRP A 299 -37.81 -5.96 2.36
N HIS A 300 -36.58 -5.85 1.87
CA HIS A 300 -35.50 -5.14 2.57
C HIS A 300 -35.62 -3.60 2.48
N ALA A 301 -36.08 -3.05 1.36
CA ALA A 301 -36.25 -1.60 1.17
C ALA A 301 -37.46 -0.99 1.89
N PHE A 302 -38.51 -1.78 2.15
CA PHE A 302 -39.78 -1.31 2.74
C PHE A 302 -40.07 -1.88 4.13
N ARG A 303 -39.05 -2.33 4.87
CA ARG A 303 -39.24 -2.95 6.19
C ARG A 303 -39.49 -1.89 7.28
N PRO A 304 -40.66 -1.87 7.97
CA PRO A 304 -40.92 -0.90 9.02
C PRO A 304 -40.23 -1.29 10.34
N SER A 305 -39.48 -0.37 10.94
CA SER A 305 -38.94 -0.50 12.30
C SER A 305 -39.34 0.70 13.16
N ASN A 306 -40.22 0.44 14.13
CA ASN A 306 -40.84 1.40 15.07
C ASN A 306 -41.90 2.34 14.45
N LYS A 307 -42.93 2.63 15.25
CA LYS A 307 -44.26 3.09 14.79
C LYS A 307 -44.45 4.61 14.89
N PRO A 308 -45.36 5.19 14.07
CA PRO A 308 -45.85 6.55 14.25
C PRO A 308 -46.85 6.63 15.43
N ILE A 309 -47.04 7.84 15.95
CA ILE A 309 -48.23 8.25 16.69
C ILE A 309 -48.71 9.53 16.01
N LEU A 310 -49.98 9.55 15.58
CA LEU A 310 -50.65 10.77 15.16
C LEU A 310 -51.41 11.38 16.35
N GLU A 311 -51.66 12.68 16.20
CA GLU A 311 -52.43 13.60 17.03
C GLU A 311 -53.49 13.01 17.98
N ASN A 312 -53.52 13.57 19.19
CA ASN A 312 -54.76 13.74 19.93
C ASN A 312 -54.80 15.20 20.41
N THR A 313 -55.75 15.99 19.93
CA THR A 313 -55.91 17.40 20.28
C THR A 313 -56.60 17.56 21.63
N THR A 314 -56.06 18.42 22.51
CA THR A 314 -56.86 19.00 23.61
C THR A 314 -56.32 20.37 24.02
N GLU A 315 -57.26 21.23 24.40
CA GLU A 315 -57.19 22.69 24.50
C GLU A 315 -56.05 23.31 25.33
N ALA A 316 -55.64 24.52 24.95
CA ALA A 316 -54.65 25.33 25.67
C ALA A 316 -55.28 26.26 26.73
N LYS A 317 -54.53 26.54 27.81
CA LYS A 317 -54.66 27.75 28.65
C LYS A 317 -53.32 28.05 29.37
N PRO A 318 -53.10 29.28 29.88
CA PRO A 318 -51.77 29.91 29.82
C PRO A 318 -50.85 29.71 31.04
N ASN A 319 -49.56 30.00 30.79
CA ASN A 319 -48.50 30.23 31.79
C ASN A 319 -48.90 31.22 32.90
N PRO A 320 -48.21 31.13 34.05
CA PRO A 320 -47.32 32.26 34.37
C PRO A 320 -45.87 31.86 34.72
N THR A 321 -44.92 32.56 34.08
CA THR A 321 -43.57 32.91 34.57
C THR A 321 -42.61 31.84 35.12
N GLY A 322 -41.39 31.78 34.56
CA GLY A 322 -40.20 31.67 35.42
C GLY A 322 -39.04 30.76 34.99
N LYS A 323 -39.19 29.86 34.01
CA LYS A 323 -38.10 28.98 33.53
C LYS A 323 -38.27 28.62 32.05
N ALA A 324 -37.46 29.22 31.18
CA ALA A 324 -37.39 28.86 29.77
C ALA A 324 -35.99 29.19 29.20
N LEU A 325 -35.07 28.22 29.28
CA LEU A 325 -33.79 28.15 28.54
C LEU A 325 -32.98 26.88 28.89
N SER A 326 -33.18 26.29 30.07
CA SER A 326 -32.43 25.13 30.55
C SER A 326 -33.08 23.77 30.23
N GLU A 327 -34.41 23.68 30.23
CA GLU A 327 -35.12 22.39 30.22
C GLU A 327 -35.37 21.85 28.79
N GLU A 328 -35.43 22.72 27.77
CA GLU A 328 -35.59 22.34 26.36
C GLU A 328 -34.39 21.50 25.82
N ARG A 329 -33.19 21.68 26.38
CA ARG A 329 -32.01 20.85 26.06
C ARG A 329 -31.97 19.51 26.80
N LEU A 330 -32.77 19.31 27.84
CA LEU A 330 -32.78 18.07 28.64
C LEU A 330 -33.83 17.05 28.17
N ALA A 331 -34.90 17.50 27.52
CA ALA A 331 -35.92 16.61 26.94
C ALA A 331 -35.50 15.95 25.60
N LEU A 332 -34.48 16.49 24.92
CA LEU A 332 -34.04 16.07 23.58
C LEU A 332 -32.76 15.21 23.59
N ALA A 333 -32.62 14.31 24.57
CA ALA A 333 -31.57 13.29 24.56
C ALA A 333 -31.84 12.22 23.48
N PRO A 334 -30.99 12.09 22.44
CA PRO A 334 -31.20 11.06 21.43
C PRO A 334 -31.00 9.66 22.01
N LYS A 335 -31.90 8.73 21.68
CA LYS A 335 -31.53 7.31 21.62
C LYS A 335 -30.77 7.10 20.32
N ASP A 336 -29.47 7.38 20.34
CA ASP A 336 -28.55 7.09 19.23
C ASP A 336 -28.44 5.56 19.05
N ASP A 337 -29.40 4.94 18.34
CA ASP A 337 -29.42 3.51 17.97
C ASP A 337 -28.32 3.15 16.94
N HIS A 338 -27.47 4.13 16.58
CA HIS A 338 -26.21 3.92 15.89
C HIS A 338 -25.19 3.23 16.81
N LYS A 339 -25.39 1.91 16.98
CA LYS A 339 -24.30 1.01 17.32
C LYS A 339 -23.17 1.17 16.28
N LEU A 340 -22.09 1.83 16.70
CA LEU A 340 -20.74 1.38 16.34
C LEU A 340 -20.63 -0.12 16.65
N PRO A 341 -19.74 -0.89 15.98
CA PRO A 341 -19.45 -2.28 16.33
C PRO A 341 -18.88 -2.41 17.76
N SER A 342 -19.77 -2.36 18.75
CA SER A 342 -19.49 -2.52 20.18
C SER A 342 -19.42 -3.99 20.59
N ASP A 343 -19.97 -4.86 19.76
CA ASP A 343 -19.66 -6.28 19.79
C ASP A 343 -18.23 -6.44 19.27
N ARG A 344 -17.30 -6.63 20.21
CA ARG A 344 -15.88 -6.97 19.98
C ARG A 344 -15.71 -7.97 18.82
N ARG A 345 -16.67 -8.90 18.71
CA ARG A 345 -16.82 -9.96 17.71
C ARG A 345 -16.90 -9.52 16.24
N GLU A 346 -17.40 -8.33 15.92
CA GLU A 346 -17.39 -7.85 14.52
C GLU A 346 -16.04 -7.26 14.10
N ILE A 347 -15.20 -6.83 15.06
CA ILE A 347 -13.79 -6.51 14.83
C ILE A 347 -12.96 -7.79 14.88
N GLU A 348 -13.21 -8.69 15.85
CA GLU A 348 -12.55 -10.00 15.94
C GLU A 348 -12.76 -10.82 14.65
N THR A 349 -13.97 -10.89 14.07
CA THR A 349 -14.17 -11.65 12.80
C THR A 349 -13.52 -11.05 11.55
N GLN A 350 -12.89 -9.88 11.62
CA GLN A 350 -11.92 -9.41 10.61
C GLN A 350 -10.47 -9.50 11.09
N GLY A 351 -10.20 -9.27 12.38
CA GLY A 351 -8.87 -9.35 12.98
C GLY A 351 -8.31 -10.77 13.13
N GLU A 352 -9.16 -11.76 13.44
CA GLU A 352 -8.83 -13.20 13.54
C GLU A 352 -8.14 -13.74 12.28
N LEU A 353 -8.36 -13.11 11.11
CA LEU A 353 -7.72 -13.48 9.86
C LEU A 353 -6.26 -13.01 9.71
N PHE A 354 -5.76 -12.13 10.59
CA PHE A 354 -4.46 -11.47 10.47
C PHE A 354 -3.49 -11.71 11.64
N TRP A 355 -3.90 -12.44 12.69
CA TRP A 355 -3.03 -12.82 13.81
C TRP A 355 -2.00 -13.89 13.40
N THR A 356 -0.94 -13.46 12.73
CA THR A 356 0.29 -14.24 12.66
C THR A 356 0.98 -14.23 14.03
N ILE A 357 1.73 -15.30 14.35
CA ILE A 357 2.50 -15.43 15.60
C ILE A 357 3.50 -14.25 15.79
N LYS A 358 3.93 -13.61 14.69
CA LYS A 358 4.70 -12.36 14.72
C LYS A 358 3.90 -11.18 15.29
N ALA A 359 2.65 -10.99 14.86
CA ALA A 359 1.81 -9.88 15.30
C ALA A 359 1.53 -9.94 16.81
N GLU A 360 1.31 -11.14 17.34
CA GLU A 360 1.11 -11.39 18.77
C GLU A 360 2.33 -10.96 19.62
N LYS A 361 3.55 -11.30 19.20
CA LYS A 361 4.80 -10.79 19.80
C LYS A 361 4.82 -9.26 19.83
N TRP A 362 4.51 -8.61 18.70
CA TRP A 362 4.53 -7.15 18.58
C TRP A 362 3.45 -6.45 19.42
N TYR A 363 2.27 -7.06 19.60
CA TYR A 363 1.13 -6.44 20.27
C TYR A 363 1.46 -5.92 21.68
N SER A 364 2.08 -6.77 22.50
CA SER A 364 2.53 -6.43 23.87
C SER A 364 3.54 -5.26 23.92
N GLN A 365 4.37 -5.13 22.88
CA GLN A 365 5.41 -4.11 22.76
C GLN A 365 4.85 -2.78 22.23
N ILE A 366 3.72 -2.82 21.51
CA ILE A 366 3.12 -1.71 20.77
C ILE A 366 1.94 -1.07 21.50
N HIS A 367 1.23 -1.81 22.35
CA HIS A 367 0.18 -1.27 23.20
C HIS A 367 0.77 -0.30 24.24
N PHE A 368 0.29 0.95 24.29
CA PHE A 368 0.64 1.84 25.37
C PHE A 368 -0.23 1.51 26.58
N GLU A 369 0.39 1.09 27.68
CA GLU A 369 -0.28 1.11 28.98
C GLU A 369 -0.63 2.57 29.32
N ALA A 370 -1.87 2.81 29.72
CA ALA A 370 -2.27 4.13 30.19
C ALA A 370 -1.54 4.39 31.53
N PRO A 371 -0.68 5.43 31.64
CA PRO A 371 -0.01 5.71 32.90
C PRO A 371 -1.05 6.04 33.98
N PRO A 372 -0.79 5.68 35.25
CA PRO A 372 -1.70 6.04 36.34
C PRO A 372 -1.89 7.56 36.35
N LYS A 373 -3.14 8.04 36.25
CA LYS A 373 -3.45 9.47 36.16
C LYS A 373 -2.79 10.20 37.35
N PRO A 374 -1.83 11.12 37.11
CA PRO A 374 -1.22 11.86 38.22
C PRO A 374 -2.27 12.72 38.91
N ALA A 375 -2.09 12.94 40.23
CA ALA A 375 -2.96 13.83 41.00
C ALA A 375 -2.90 15.25 40.42
N LEU A 376 -4.03 15.97 40.43
CA LEU A 376 -4.12 17.32 39.86
C LEU A 376 -3.13 18.29 40.52
N VAL A 377 -2.78 18.05 41.79
CA VAL A 377 -1.75 18.81 42.53
C VAL A 377 -0.38 18.73 41.87
N ASP A 378 0.04 17.54 41.43
CA ASP A 378 1.35 17.32 40.85
C ASP A 378 1.43 17.84 39.42
N LEU A 379 0.34 17.70 38.64
CA LEU A 379 0.22 18.37 37.35
C LEU A 379 0.23 19.91 37.50
N HIS A 380 -0.43 20.46 38.51
CA HIS A 380 -0.41 21.92 38.76
C HIS A 380 0.98 22.44 39.14
N ARG A 381 1.77 21.68 39.92
CA ARG A 381 3.17 22.01 40.23
C ARG A 381 4.06 22.10 38.98
N MET A 382 3.72 21.36 37.93
CA MET A 382 4.45 21.29 36.67
C MET A 382 4.12 22.43 35.69
N ILE A 383 3.19 23.34 36.02
CA ILE A 383 3.01 24.60 35.27
C ILE A 383 3.32 25.81 36.14
N LYS A 384 3.90 26.83 35.51
CA LYS A 384 4.26 28.10 36.16
C LYS A 384 3.57 29.24 35.41
N ARG A 385 2.68 29.96 36.08
CA ARG A 385 2.10 31.23 35.59
C ARG A 385 3.24 32.24 35.47
N THR A 386 3.47 32.80 34.28
CA THR A 386 4.64 33.67 34.01
C THR A 386 4.28 35.10 33.66
N GLU A 387 3.24 35.32 32.87
CA GLU A 387 2.89 36.64 32.32
C GLU A 387 1.38 36.75 32.11
N ILE A 388 0.87 37.98 32.06
CA ILE A 388 -0.46 38.29 31.51
C ILE A 388 -0.20 39.15 30.27
N VAL A 389 -0.77 38.76 29.15
CA VAL A 389 -0.59 39.43 27.85
C VAL A 389 -1.94 39.81 27.25
N ASP A 390 -2.00 40.84 26.43
CA ASP A 390 -3.12 41.04 25.53
C ASP A 390 -2.98 40.04 24.36
N TYR A 391 -4.03 39.27 24.10
CA TYR A 391 -4.00 38.16 23.15
C TYR A 391 -5.13 38.28 22.11
N ASP A 392 -4.79 37.97 20.86
CA ASP A 392 -5.68 38.08 19.70
C ASP A 392 -6.52 36.80 19.53
N ILE A 393 -7.84 36.92 19.78
CA ILE A 393 -8.83 35.85 19.64
C ILE A 393 -9.78 36.20 18.49
N ARG A 394 -9.90 35.32 17.48
CA ARG A 394 -10.84 35.55 16.37
C ARG A 394 -12.25 35.08 16.76
N ARG A 395 -13.21 36.00 16.73
CA ARG A 395 -14.63 35.75 16.96
C ARG A 395 -15.45 36.10 15.72
N VAL A 396 -16.67 35.59 15.65
CA VAL A 396 -17.68 36.14 14.75
C VAL A 396 -18.25 37.41 15.41
N ASN A 397 -18.67 38.39 14.61
CA ASN A 397 -19.33 39.60 15.10
C ASN A 397 -20.65 39.26 15.83
N ASP A 398 -21.09 40.15 16.71
CA ASP A 398 -22.37 40.08 17.42
C ASP A 398 -23.51 40.80 16.66
N ASP A 399 -23.42 40.81 15.32
CA ASP A 399 -24.43 41.43 14.46
C ASP A 399 -25.62 40.47 14.24
N PRO A 400 -26.86 40.85 14.61
CA PRO A 400 -28.04 39.99 14.42
C PRO A 400 -28.40 39.76 12.94
N ASN A 401 -27.80 40.49 12.00
CA ASN A 401 -28.02 40.36 10.56
C ASN A 401 -27.04 39.38 9.88
N ILE A 402 -26.22 38.65 10.64
CA ILE A 402 -25.31 37.64 10.10
C ILE A 402 -26.11 36.56 9.34
N PRO A 403 -25.76 36.26 8.07
CA PRO A 403 -26.39 35.17 7.32
C PRO A 403 -26.24 33.80 7.99
N ASP A 404 -27.31 33.00 7.99
CA ASP A 404 -27.26 31.58 8.38
C ASP A 404 -26.42 30.70 7.43
N LYS A 405 -26.12 31.20 6.22
CA LYS A 405 -25.41 30.48 5.15
C LYS A 405 -24.54 31.43 4.31
N PHE A 406 -23.23 31.24 4.30
CA PHE A 406 -22.25 31.99 3.49
C PHE A 406 -21.87 31.22 2.22
N GLU A 407 -21.71 31.86 1.07
CA GLU A 407 -21.26 31.23 -0.18
C GLU A 407 -19.86 30.63 -0.10
N ASN A 408 -18.95 31.30 0.61
CA ASN A 408 -17.55 30.89 0.72
C ASN A 408 -16.87 31.53 1.94
N TRP A 409 -15.67 31.03 2.27
CA TRP A 409 -14.88 31.51 3.42
C TRP A 409 -14.53 33.01 3.34
N ALA A 410 -14.31 33.55 2.13
CA ALA A 410 -13.98 34.97 1.97
C ALA A 410 -15.17 35.88 2.30
N GLU A 411 -16.40 35.45 2.04
CA GLU A 411 -17.61 36.11 2.54
C GLU A 411 -17.71 36.02 4.07
N PHE A 412 -17.63 34.80 4.62
CA PHE A 412 -17.70 34.57 6.07
C PHE A 412 -16.66 35.37 6.86
N SER A 413 -15.43 35.47 6.34
CA SER A 413 -14.33 36.17 7.02
C SER A 413 -14.63 37.64 7.33
N LYS A 414 -15.49 38.31 6.54
CA LYS A 414 -15.93 39.70 6.74
C LYS A 414 -16.79 39.87 8.00
N TRP A 415 -17.46 38.80 8.41
CA TRP A 415 -18.26 38.71 9.63
C TRP A 415 -17.43 38.27 10.84
N THR A 416 -16.10 38.20 10.72
CA THR A 416 -15.19 37.89 11.84
C THR A 416 -14.29 39.07 12.19
N HIS A 417 -14.06 39.27 13.48
CA HIS A 417 -13.12 40.26 14.01
C HIS A 417 -12.08 39.58 14.91
N VAL A 418 -11.03 40.33 15.25
CA VAL A 418 -10.05 39.93 16.26
C VAL A 418 -10.35 40.72 17.53
N ALA A 419 -10.85 40.03 18.56
CA ALA A 419 -11.00 40.57 19.90
C ALA A 419 -9.65 40.49 20.63
N LYS A 420 -9.29 41.57 21.35
CA LYS A 420 -8.13 41.58 22.24
C LYS A 420 -8.58 41.35 23.67
N GLU A 421 -8.13 40.24 24.26
CA GLU A 421 -8.44 39.89 25.64
C GLU A 421 -7.16 39.66 26.45
N ARG A 422 -7.21 40.01 27.74
CA ARG A 422 -6.12 39.70 28.67
C ARG A 422 -6.10 38.20 28.91
N ALA A 423 -4.99 37.55 28.61
CA ALA A 423 -4.78 36.12 28.79
C ALA A 423 -3.61 35.82 29.74
N VAL A 424 -3.81 34.84 30.62
CA VAL A 424 -2.80 34.31 31.53
C VAL A 424 -1.97 33.26 30.79
N VAL A 425 -0.64 33.41 30.84
CA VAL A 425 0.30 32.50 30.19
C VAL A 425 0.98 31.62 31.24
N PHE A 426 0.83 30.30 31.05
CA PHE A 426 1.51 29.26 31.79
C PHE A 426 2.62 28.63 30.95
N LYS A 427 3.78 28.35 31.54
CA LYS A 427 4.83 27.52 30.92
C LYS A 427 4.83 26.13 31.55
N VAL A 428 4.97 25.10 30.73
CA VAL A 428 5.03 23.69 31.17
C VAL A 428 6.47 23.28 31.48
N GLU A 429 6.68 22.58 32.58
CA GLU A 429 8.01 22.13 33.00
C GLU A 429 8.58 21.02 32.09
N GLY A 430 9.72 21.33 31.47
CA GLY A 430 10.42 20.46 30.53
C GLY A 430 9.91 20.53 29.08
N ILE A 431 9.00 21.44 28.73
CA ILE A 431 8.47 21.60 27.38
C ILE A 431 8.46 23.09 26.99
N ASN A 432 8.77 23.41 25.73
CA ASN A 432 8.78 24.80 25.25
C ASN A 432 7.38 25.38 24.95
N THR A 433 6.31 24.61 25.19
CA THR A 433 4.92 25.00 24.92
C THR A 433 4.39 25.98 25.98
N LYS A 434 3.80 27.10 25.53
CA LYS A 434 2.96 27.97 26.35
C LYS A 434 1.53 27.42 26.41
N ILE A 435 0.85 27.54 27.54
CA ILE A 435 -0.61 27.39 27.64
C ILE A 435 -1.20 28.76 27.96
N ILE A 436 -2.20 29.19 27.20
CA ILE A 436 -2.76 30.54 27.18
C ILE A 436 -4.26 30.44 27.48
N VAL A 437 -4.71 31.14 28.50
CA VAL A 437 -6.10 31.08 29.00
C VAL A 437 -6.62 32.51 29.20
N PRO A 438 -7.76 32.92 28.62
CA PRO A 438 -8.36 34.22 28.89
C PRO A 438 -8.59 34.44 30.40
N GLU A 439 -8.39 35.65 30.91
CA GLU A 439 -8.47 35.96 32.35
C GLU A 439 -9.90 35.76 32.93
N ALA A 440 -10.93 35.72 32.08
CA ALA A 440 -12.28 35.29 32.46
C ALA A 440 -12.33 33.77 32.68
N SER A 441 -11.83 32.98 31.72
CA SER A 441 -11.74 31.52 31.79
C SER A 441 -10.86 31.04 32.93
N GLU A 442 -9.74 31.71 33.20
CA GLU A 442 -8.81 31.34 34.29
C GLU A 442 -9.47 31.43 35.67
N LYS A 443 -10.39 32.38 35.88
CA LYS A 443 -11.19 32.48 37.11
C LYS A 443 -12.18 31.32 37.27
N LEU A 444 -12.81 30.88 36.18
CA LEU A 444 -13.68 29.69 36.19
C LEU A 444 -12.86 28.42 36.44
N HIS A 445 -11.70 28.30 35.78
CA HIS A 445 -10.75 27.19 35.95
C HIS A 445 -10.19 27.11 37.37
N ASN A 446 -9.94 28.25 38.04
CA ASN A 446 -9.49 28.30 39.43
C ASN A 446 -10.49 27.64 40.40
N GLU A 447 -11.80 27.88 40.22
CA GLU A 447 -12.82 27.25 41.06
C GLU A 447 -12.97 25.75 40.77
N ILE A 448 -12.97 25.34 39.50
CA ILE A 448 -12.99 23.91 39.13
C ILE A 448 -11.73 23.19 39.64
N ARG A 449 -10.56 23.84 39.62
CA ARG A 449 -9.30 23.33 40.19
C ARG A 449 -9.39 23.15 41.71
N ARG A 450 -9.95 24.13 42.44
CA ARG A 450 -10.21 24.04 43.90
C ARG A 450 -11.11 22.85 44.22
N LEU A 451 -12.23 22.74 43.53
CA LEU A 451 -13.23 21.67 43.71
C LEU A 451 -12.64 20.29 43.41
N ARG A 452 -11.93 20.14 42.28
CA ARG A 452 -11.26 18.88 41.91
C ARG A 452 -10.16 18.49 42.88
N HIS A 453 -9.31 19.42 43.32
CA HIS A 453 -8.25 19.12 44.27
C HIS A 453 -8.82 18.55 45.57
N LEU A 454 -9.87 19.15 46.12
CA LEU A 454 -10.55 18.65 47.32
C LEU A 454 -11.28 17.32 47.06
N ALA A 455 -11.86 17.13 45.86
CA ALA A 455 -12.56 15.91 45.50
C ALA A 455 -11.63 14.70 45.29
N GLU A 456 -10.42 14.92 44.76
CA GLU A 456 -9.37 13.91 44.57
C GLU A 456 -8.68 13.48 45.89
N ILE A 457 -8.96 14.13 47.02
CA ILE A 457 -8.49 13.65 48.33
C ILE A 457 -9.23 12.35 48.67
N ASP A 458 -8.47 11.26 48.82
CA ASP A 458 -8.99 9.99 49.33
C ASP A 458 -9.43 10.13 50.79
N ALA A 459 -10.62 9.63 51.10
CA ALA A 459 -11.22 9.70 52.43
C ALA A 459 -11.78 8.34 52.86
N PRO A 460 -10.94 7.29 53.08
CA PRO A 460 -11.40 5.91 53.28
C PRO A 460 -12.39 5.74 54.45
N SER A 461 -12.31 6.59 55.47
CA SER A 461 -13.25 6.59 56.61
C SER A 461 -14.67 7.01 56.23
N PHE A 462 -14.84 7.78 55.15
CA PHE A 462 -16.13 8.14 54.55
C PHE A 462 -16.46 7.25 53.35
N ASP A 463 -15.50 7.01 52.46
CA ASP A 463 -15.74 6.34 51.18
C ASP A 463 -16.09 4.86 51.30
N ASN A 464 -15.60 4.18 52.35
CA ASN A 464 -15.97 2.80 52.68
C ASN A 464 -17.26 2.66 53.52
N LEU A 465 -18.01 3.75 53.75
CA LEU A 465 -19.30 3.68 54.44
C LEU A 465 -20.41 3.16 53.51
N ASP A 466 -21.46 2.61 54.11
CA ASP A 466 -22.67 2.19 53.38
C ASP A 466 -23.26 3.34 52.53
N GLY A 467 -23.95 2.98 51.44
CA GLY A 467 -24.58 3.92 50.53
C GLY A 467 -25.58 4.87 51.20
N ALA A 468 -26.43 4.37 52.09
CA ALA A 468 -27.42 5.22 52.78
C ALA A 468 -26.73 6.19 53.74
N VAL A 469 -25.76 5.70 54.53
CA VAL A 469 -24.98 6.52 55.47
C VAL A 469 -24.17 7.60 54.75
N ARG A 470 -23.62 7.31 53.56
CA ARG A 470 -22.95 8.33 52.74
C ARG A 470 -23.91 9.41 52.24
N ILE A 471 -25.13 9.05 51.85
CA ILE A 471 -26.16 10.01 51.41
C ILE A 471 -26.64 10.89 52.58
N GLU A 472 -26.85 10.32 53.76
CA GLU A 472 -27.21 11.05 54.99
C GLU A 472 -26.12 12.09 55.35
N LEU A 473 -24.86 11.64 55.41
CA LEU A 473 -23.72 12.52 55.72
C LEU A 473 -23.46 13.56 54.60
N GLN A 474 -23.78 13.25 53.34
CA GLN A 474 -23.80 14.23 52.25
C GLN A 474 -24.84 15.32 52.47
N GLN A 475 -26.09 14.96 52.78
CA GLN A 475 -27.15 15.92 53.07
C GLN A 475 -26.79 16.83 54.25
N HIS A 476 -26.25 16.26 55.34
CA HIS A 476 -25.81 17.03 56.51
C HIS A 476 -24.62 17.95 56.21
N ALA A 477 -23.61 17.50 55.46
CA ALA A 477 -22.49 18.33 55.05
C ALA A 477 -22.96 19.52 54.19
N MET A 478 -23.84 19.29 53.21
CA MET A 478 -24.40 20.33 52.34
C MET A 478 -25.29 21.32 53.12
N ALA A 479 -26.09 20.84 54.07
CA ALA A 479 -26.94 21.68 54.92
C ALA A 479 -26.17 22.44 56.03
N GLY A 480 -24.83 22.46 55.99
CA GLY A 480 -24.00 23.12 57.01
C GLY A 480 -23.89 22.37 58.36
N ASN A 481 -24.67 21.31 58.57
CA ASN A 481 -24.76 20.61 59.85
C ASN A 481 -23.56 19.66 60.06
N ILE A 482 -22.52 20.17 60.72
CA ILE A 482 -21.30 19.40 61.01
C ILE A 482 -21.45 18.37 62.14
N LYS A 483 -22.52 18.42 62.96
CA LYS A 483 -22.65 17.59 64.18
C LYS A 483 -22.63 16.07 63.91
N PRO A 484 -23.33 15.51 62.90
CA PRO A 484 -23.28 14.08 62.60
C PRO A 484 -21.89 13.64 62.10
N LEU A 485 -21.18 14.53 61.39
CA LEU A 485 -19.83 14.28 60.92
C LEU A 485 -18.82 14.34 62.08
N LEU A 486 -18.98 15.25 63.05
CA LEU A 486 -18.19 15.26 64.30
C LEU A 486 -18.37 13.97 65.10
N ALA A 487 -19.61 13.49 65.23
CA ALA A 487 -19.91 12.23 65.91
C ALA A 487 -19.31 11.00 65.19
N ARG A 488 -19.17 11.05 63.85
CA ARG A 488 -18.62 9.95 63.04
C ARG A 488 -17.09 9.97 62.88
N PHE A 489 -16.49 11.16 62.82
CA PHE A 489 -15.10 11.36 62.38
C PHE A 489 -14.23 12.19 63.34
N GLY A 490 -14.79 12.70 64.44
CA GLY A 490 -14.09 13.56 65.39
C GLY A 490 -13.44 14.77 64.70
N ILE A 491 -12.16 15.02 64.99
CA ILE A 491 -11.37 16.14 64.45
C ILE A 491 -11.28 16.17 62.91
N LYS A 492 -11.55 15.06 62.21
CA LYS A 492 -11.52 15.01 60.74
C LYS A 492 -12.84 15.45 60.07
N ALA A 493 -13.88 15.74 60.87
CA ALA A 493 -15.22 16.05 60.36
C ALA A 493 -15.26 17.24 59.40
N GLU A 494 -14.53 18.32 59.70
CA GLU A 494 -14.53 19.52 58.85
C GLU A 494 -13.85 19.27 57.50
N THR A 495 -12.70 18.58 57.49
CA THR A 495 -12.01 18.16 56.27
C THR A 495 -12.90 17.23 55.43
N ILE A 496 -13.56 16.25 56.06
CA ILE A 496 -14.47 15.33 55.37
C ILE A 496 -15.72 16.09 54.85
N ALA A 497 -16.24 17.06 55.59
CA ALA A 497 -17.33 17.92 55.12
C ALA A 497 -16.92 18.78 53.92
N GLN A 498 -15.69 19.30 53.89
CA GLN A 498 -15.14 20.05 52.74
C GLN A 498 -14.96 19.14 51.52
N ILE A 499 -14.42 17.92 51.69
CA ILE A 499 -14.30 16.92 50.61
C ILE A 499 -15.67 16.53 50.07
N ILE A 500 -16.65 16.28 50.96
CA ILE A 500 -18.03 15.95 50.58
C ILE A 500 -18.68 17.10 49.81
N ARG A 501 -18.61 18.34 50.32
CA ARG A 501 -19.12 19.53 49.63
C ARG A 501 -18.49 19.69 48.27
N ALA A 502 -17.16 19.65 48.18
CA ALA A 502 -16.44 19.78 46.92
C ALA A 502 -16.84 18.68 45.91
N ARG A 503 -17.04 17.43 46.34
CA ARG A 503 -17.53 16.34 45.48
C ARG A 503 -18.98 16.55 45.03
N VAL A 504 -19.87 17.12 45.85
CA VAL A 504 -21.26 17.43 45.45
C VAL A 504 -21.31 18.66 44.54
N GLU A 505 -20.69 19.77 44.96
CA GLU A 505 -20.55 21.02 44.21
C GLU A 505 -19.96 20.74 42.81
N LEU A 506 -18.88 19.96 42.73
CA LEU A 506 -18.28 19.52 41.46
C LEU A 506 -19.27 18.71 40.62
N ASN A 507 -19.96 17.70 41.17
CA ASN A 507 -20.92 16.91 40.39
C ASN A 507 -22.14 17.71 39.88
N THR A 508 -22.47 18.84 40.51
CA THR A 508 -23.54 19.75 40.07
C THR A 508 -23.08 20.90 39.17
N ASN A 509 -21.78 21.19 39.09
CA ASN A 509 -21.25 22.31 38.33
C ASN A 509 -21.22 21.99 36.82
N PRO A 510 -21.74 22.84 35.92
CA PRO A 510 -21.76 22.56 34.48
C PRO A 510 -20.36 22.39 33.87
N LEU A 511 -19.32 23.01 34.45
CA LEU A 511 -17.93 22.96 33.96
C LEU A 511 -17.08 21.85 34.62
N TYR A 512 -17.69 20.91 35.37
CA TYR A 512 -16.93 19.91 36.15
C TYR A 512 -15.97 19.04 35.35
N ARG A 513 -16.31 18.76 34.08
CA ARG A 513 -15.47 18.03 33.12
C ARG A 513 -14.52 18.91 32.31
N ARG A 514 -14.59 20.24 32.40
CA ARG A 514 -13.82 21.14 31.54
C ARG A 514 -12.31 20.90 31.69
N ALA A 515 -11.58 20.91 30.57
CA ALA A 515 -10.14 20.73 30.57
C ALA A 515 -9.46 21.96 31.21
N LEU A 516 -8.67 21.73 32.25
CA LEU A 516 -7.81 22.74 32.86
C LEU A 516 -6.41 22.67 32.21
N PRO A 517 -5.57 23.72 32.25
CA PRO A 517 -4.20 23.71 31.72
C PRO A 517 -3.34 22.50 32.13
N GLU A 518 -3.59 21.97 33.33
CA GLU A 518 -2.93 20.80 33.91
C GLU A 518 -3.30 19.48 33.22
N ASP A 519 -4.56 19.34 32.78
CA ASP A 519 -5.05 18.12 32.12
C ASP A 519 -4.33 17.88 30.77
N PHE A 520 -3.72 18.91 30.17
CA PHE A 520 -2.95 18.80 28.93
C PHE A 520 -1.49 18.33 29.11
N ILE A 521 -0.92 18.43 30.32
CA ILE A 521 0.50 18.13 30.55
C ILE A 521 0.86 16.66 30.23
N PRO A 522 0.06 15.65 30.61
CA PRO A 522 0.33 14.26 30.21
C PRO A 522 0.31 14.10 28.69
N ALA A 523 -0.76 14.56 28.04
CA ALA A 523 -0.93 14.42 26.59
C ALA A 523 0.18 15.12 25.80
N LEU A 524 0.62 16.31 26.23
CA LEU A 524 1.79 16.99 25.64
C LEU A 524 3.06 16.15 25.77
N LYS A 525 3.31 15.50 26.92
CA LYS A 525 4.49 14.64 27.09
C LYS A 525 4.46 13.38 26.24
N GLU A 526 3.28 12.89 25.85
CA GLU A 526 3.14 11.69 25.00
C GLU A 526 3.37 11.96 23.50
N LEU A 527 3.46 13.23 23.06
CA LEU A 527 3.67 13.58 21.65
C LEU A 527 5.08 13.22 21.15
N PRO A 528 5.25 12.72 19.91
CA PRO A 528 6.57 12.41 19.35
C PRO A 528 7.53 13.62 19.30
N ASN A 529 7.01 14.81 19.01
CA ASN A 529 7.76 16.05 19.20
C ASN A 529 6.85 17.15 19.77
N PRO A 530 6.79 17.35 21.09
CA PRO A 530 5.94 18.39 21.67
C PRO A 530 6.39 19.81 21.30
N ASN A 531 7.65 20.00 20.89
CA ASN A 531 8.16 21.31 20.47
C ASN A 531 7.63 21.76 19.10
N LEU A 532 6.78 20.97 18.42
CA LEU A 532 5.94 21.48 17.34
C LEU A 532 4.84 22.41 17.88
N VAL A 533 4.29 22.08 19.06
CA VAL A 533 3.27 22.88 19.74
C VAL A 533 3.95 24.06 20.45
N LYS A 534 3.75 25.27 19.94
CA LYS A 534 4.24 26.53 20.52
C LYS A 534 3.28 27.06 21.57
N GLU A 535 2.01 27.10 21.23
CA GLU A 535 0.94 27.65 22.07
C GLU A 535 -0.27 26.71 22.09
N LEU A 536 -0.78 26.40 23.29
CA LEU A 536 -2.12 25.88 23.49
C LEU A 536 -3.01 27.01 23.98
N VAL A 537 -4.08 27.33 23.26
CA VAL A 537 -5.07 28.34 23.67
C VAL A 537 -6.33 27.63 24.13
N LEU A 538 -6.79 27.89 25.36
CA LEU A 538 -7.98 27.26 25.93
C LEU A 538 -9.15 28.25 25.98
N LEU A 539 -10.20 27.99 25.19
CA LEU A 539 -11.36 28.86 25.06
C LEU A 539 -12.64 28.21 25.63
N GLU A 540 -13.44 29.03 26.31
CA GLU A 540 -14.74 28.66 26.91
C GLU A 540 -15.92 28.94 25.95
N GLU A 541 -15.62 29.04 24.66
CA GLU A 541 -16.56 29.34 23.58
C GLU A 541 -16.34 28.36 22.40
N PRO A 542 -17.38 28.06 21.59
CA PRO A 542 -17.25 27.25 20.38
C PRO A 542 -16.30 27.86 19.33
N SER A 543 -15.90 27.08 18.34
CA SER A 543 -15.08 27.60 17.24
C SER A 543 -15.85 28.62 16.42
N PHE A 544 -15.23 29.76 16.11
CA PHE A 544 -15.86 30.77 15.24
C PHE A 544 -16.23 30.18 13.88
N ALA A 545 -15.44 29.21 13.37
CA ALA A 545 -15.69 28.49 12.13
C ALA A 545 -16.96 27.61 12.16
N ASP A 546 -17.47 27.25 13.36
CA ASP A 546 -18.70 26.46 13.49
C ASP A 546 -19.93 27.19 12.95
N LYS A 547 -19.92 28.53 12.82
CA LYS A 547 -20.99 29.25 12.11
C LYS A 547 -20.91 29.06 10.59
N TYR A 548 -19.71 28.91 10.02
CA TYR A 548 -19.51 28.69 8.58
C TYR A 548 -19.88 27.26 8.15
N HIS A 549 -19.41 26.26 8.90
CA HIS A 549 -19.55 24.85 8.50
C HIS A 549 -20.99 24.31 8.56
N ARG A 550 -21.93 25.01 9.20
CA ARG A 550 -23.38 24.67 9.25
C ARG A 550 -24.08 24.61 7.89
N LYS A 551 -23.45 25.08 6.80
CA LYS A 551 -24.07 25.12 5.47
C LYS A 551 -24.09 23.77 4.74
N ALA A 552 -23.24 22.81 5.12
CA ALA A 552 -22.84 21.71 4.23
C ALA A 552 -23.73 20.45 4.21
N ASP A 553 -24.47 20.14 5.28
CA ASP A 553 -25.31 18.93 5.39
C ASP A 553 -26.77 19.29 5.75
N ASP A 554 -27.74 18.79 4.98
CA ASP A 554 -29.17 19.00 5.22
C ASP A 554 -29.68 18.15 6.40
N GLY A 555 -29.41 18.63 7.62
CA GLY A 555 -30.01 18.13 8.87
C GLY A 555 -29.04 17.44 9.84
N ALA A 556 -27.75 17.33 9.52
CA ALA A 556 -26.76 16.69 10.40
C ALA A 556 -26.46 17.55 11.65
N LYS A 557 -27.11 17.22 12.78
CA LYS A 557 -26.90 17.90 14.09
C LYS A 557 -25.60 17.47 14.80
N ARG A 558 -24.42 17.70 14.20
CA ARG A 558 -23.04 17.59 14.76
C ARG A 558 -22.06 18.01 13.64
N THR A 559 -20.85 18.53 13.88
CA THR A 559 -20.09 18.77 15.12
C THR A 559 -19.69 20.23 15.28
N ALA A 560 -19.38 20.64 16.52
CA ALA A 560 -18.52 21.81 16.77
C ALA A 560 -17.05 21.35 16.70
N ALA A 561 -16.15 22.16 16.14
CA ALA A 561 -14.72 21.86 16.13
C ALA A 561 -14.15 21.97 17.55
N ALA A 562 -13.78 20.84 18.16
CA ALA A 562 -13.28 20.80 19.53
C ALA A 562 -11.86 21.37 19.67
N ALA A 563 -11.07 21.33 18.59
CA ALA A 563 -9.78 22.00 18.48
C ALA A 563 -9.52 22.44 17.03
N THR A 564 -8.51 23.29 16.83
CA THR A 564 -7.89 23.60 15.53
C THR A 564 -6.41 23.96 15.67
N ALA A 565 -5.57 23.46 14.76
CA ALA A 565 -4.17 23.84 14.59
C ALA A 565 -3.96 24.97 13.56
N SER A 566 -2.83 25.68 13.65
CA SER A 566 -2.33 26.60 12.62
C SER A 566 -0.83 26.38 12.33
N ASP A 567 -0.39 26.67 11.11
CA ASP A 567 0.96 26.42 10.58
C ASP A 567 2.13 26.94 11.45
N ASP A 568 1.89 27.93 12.30
CA ASP A 568 2.85 28.52 13.25
C ASP A 568 3.11 27.65 14.49
N GLY A 569 2.33 26.59 14.70
CA GLY A 569 2.43 25.69 15.85
C GLY A 569 1.50 26.04 17.01
N LYS A 570 0.54 26.95 16.81
CA LYS A 570 -0.56 27.18 17.76
C LYS A 570 -1.65 26.12 17.57
N ILE A 571 -2.24 25.68 18.69
CA ILE A 571 -3.45 24.85 18.72
C ILE A 571 -4.46 25.54 19.64
N THR A 572 -5.68 25.74 19.17
CA THR A 572 -6.78 26.32 19.95
C THR A 572 -7.76 25.21 20.31
N PHE A 573 -8.13 25.09 21.58
CA PHE A 573 -9.12 24.15 22.09
C PHE A 573 -10.38 24.90 22.49
N PHE A 574 -11.53 24.44 21.99
CA PHE A 574 -12.84 25.06 22.18
C PHE A 574 -13.68 24.16 23.08
N GLU A 575 -14.19 24.69 24.20
CA GLU A 575 -15.10 23.99 25.13
C GLU A 575 -14.64 22.57 25.57
N THR A 576 -13.34 22.30 25.53
CA THR A 576 -12.80 20.94 25.63
C THR A 576 -12.95 20.36 27.03
N ASN A 577 -13.26 19.06 27.13
CA ASN A 577 -13.44 18.34 28.38
C ASN A 577 -12.29 17.34 28.62
N ASN A 578 -11.90 17.12 29.88
CA ASN A 578 -10.85 16.16 30.23
C ASN A 578 -11.33 14.70 30.26
N THR A 579 -12.64 14.47 30.28
CA THR A 579 -13.27 13.16 30.40
C THR A 579 -14.52 13.07 29.53
N LEU A 580 -14.86 11.86 29.10
CA LEU A 580 -16.05 11.61 28.28
C LEU A 580 -17.35 11.80 29.08
N PRO A 581 -18.45 12.22 28.41
CA PRO A 581 -19.81 11.95 28.88
C PRO A 581 -20.04 10.45 29.07
N LYS A 582 -20.74 10.07 30.14
CA LYS A 582 -21.06 8.67 30.45
C LYS A 582 -21.92 8.08 29.33
N GLY A 583 -21.39 7.10 28.59
CA GLY A 583 -22.02 6.49 27.42
C GLY A 583 -21.34 6.81 26.09
N SER A 584 -20.39 7.75 26.05
CA SER A 584 -19.53 7.97 24.87
C SER A 584 -18.34 6.99 24.86
N THR A 585 -17.82 6.66 23.67
CA THR A 585 -16.89 5.54 23.44
C THR A 585 -15.47 5.93 23.01
N SER A 586 -15.20 7.19 22.64
CA SER A 586 -13.90 7.66 22.13
C SER A 586 -12.88 7.91 23.26
N LYS A 587 -12.03 6.91 23.53
CA LYS A 587 -11.05 6.91 24.64
C LYS A 587 -9.99 8.03 24.54
N GLY A 588 -10.31 9.22 25.05
CA GLY A 588 -9.32 10.20 25.52
C GLY A 588 -9.38 11.57 24.87
N VAL A 589 -10.50 12.29 25.02
CA VAL A 589 -10.79 13.64 24.49
C VAL A 589 -9.55 14.54 24.27
N ILE A 590 -8.80 14.87 25.34
CA ILE A 590 -7.61 15.74 25.21
C ILE A 590 -6.49 15.08 24.40
N ARG A 591 -6.18 13.80 24.62
CA ARG A 591 -5.10 13.09 23.91
C ARG A 591 -5.42 12.91 22.43
N GLU A 592 -6.65 12.50 22.11
CA GLU A 592 -7.11 12.25 20.74
C GLU A 592 -7.02 13.54 19.92
N PHE A 593 -7.66 14.63 20.39
CA PHE A 593 -7.60 15.92 19.72
C PHE A 593 -6.18 16.50 19.68
N LEU A 594 -5.41 16.48 20.78
CA LEU A 594 -4.03 16.99 20.75
C LEU A 594 -3.13 16.20 19.78
N SER A 595 -3.35 14.89 19.62
CA SER A 595 -2.61 14.05 18.67
C SER A 595 -3.02 14.32 17.21
N HIS A 596 -4.31 14.58 16.97
CA HIS A 596 -4.85 14.98 15.66
C HIS A 596 -4.31 16.35 15.23
N GLU A 597 -4.44 17.36 16.10
CA GLU A 597 -3.91 18.71 15.86
C GLU A 597 -2.38 18.73 15.72
N TRP A 598 -1.66 17.94 16.52
CA TRP A 598 -0.21 17.76 16.34
C TRP A 598 0.14 17.11 15.00
N ALA A 599 -0.68 16.17 14.50
CA ALA A 599 -0.48 15.55 13.20
C ALA A 599 -0.72 16.54 12.04
N HIS A 600 -1.64 17.51 12.18
CA HIS A 600 -1.72 18.65 11.26
C HIS A 600 -0.40 19.44 11.27
N LEU A 601 0.09 19.87 12.45
CA LEU A 601 1.38 20.59 12.57
C LEU A 601 2.55 19.82 11.92
N LEU A 602 2.58 18.50 12.07
CA LEU A 602 3.56 17.64 11.39
C LEU A 602 3.42 17.69 9.87
N LYS A 603 2.18 17.61 9.34
CA LYS A 603 1.88 17.70 7.90
C LYS A 603 2.37 19.04 7.31
N HIS A 604 2.17 20.15 8.00
CA HIS A 604 2.66 21.47 7.58
C HIS A 604 4.20 21.53 7.58
N LYS A 605 4.84 21.18 8.71
CA LYS A 605 6.31 21.23 8.84
C LYS A 605 7.02 20.34 7.81
N TYR A 606 6.46 19.18 7.49
CA TYR A 606 7.04 18.20 6.58
C TYR A 606 6.30 18.12 5.24
N ALA A 607 6.14 19.26 4.57
CA ALA A 607 5.42 19.42 3.31
C ALA A 607 5.80 18.39 2.21
N GLN A 608 7.05 17.90 2.18
CA GLN A 608 7.46 16.83 1.26
C GLN A 608 6.77 15.50 1.57
N HIS A 609 6.75 15.07 2.84
CA HIS A 609 6.02 13.86 3.25
C HIS A 609 4.50 14.04 3.16
N SER A 610 4.00 15.25 3.39
CA SER A 610 2.60 15.62 3.13
C SER A 610 2.20 15.39 1.66
N SER A 611 3.01 15.87 0.71
CA SER A 611 2.79 15.64 -0.72
C SER A 611 2.85 14.14 -1.08
N LEU A 612 3.84 13.40 -0.58
CA LEU A 612 3.93 11.95 -0.81
C LEU A 612 2.75 11.19 -0.19
N PHE A 613 2.25 11.61 0.97
CA PHE A 613 1.05 11.04 1.58
C PHE A 613 -0.19 11.30 0.73
N ASN A 614 -0.34 12.50 0.16
CA ASN A 614 -1.46 12.80 -0.73
C ASN A 614 -1.45 11.86 -1.96
N GLU A 615 -0.29 11.65 -2.61
CA GLU A 615 -0.17 10.67 -3.70
C GLU A 615 -0.45 9.23 -3.24
N ALA A 616 0.02 8.85 -2.05
CA ALA A 616 -0.29 7.54 -1.47
C ALA A 616 -1.79 7.38 -1.12
N ALA A 617 -2.51 8.46 -0.80
CA ALA A 617 -3.94 8.45 -0.54
C ALA A 617 -4.77 8.30 -1.84
N GLU A 618 -4.35 8.94 -2.94
CA GLU A 618 -4.92 8.70 -4.27
C GLU A 618 -4.66 7.27 -4.79
N PHE A 619 -3.68 6.55 -4.23
CA PHE A 619 -3.44 5.14 -4.53
C PHE A 619 -4.14 4.16 -3.57
N GLU A 620 -4.20 4.48 -2.27
CA GLU A 620 -4.77 3.61 -1.23
C GLU A 620 -6.24 3.95 -0.89
N THR A 621 -7.00 4.39 -1.89
CA THR A 621 -8.37 4.94 -1.79
C THR A 621 -9.41 4.00 -1.14
N GLY A 622 -9.14 2.70 -1.08
CA GLY A 622 -10.01 1.70 -0.45
C GLY A 622 -10.08 1.77 1.08
N PHE A 623 -9.26 2.58 1.76
CA PHE A 623 -9.26 2.69 3.22
C PHE A 623 -9.23 4.15 3.72
N TYR A 624 -10.20 4.50 4.54
CA TYR A 624 -10.22 5.72 5.35
C TYR A 624 -10.71 5.32 6.76
N ALA A 625 -9.92 5.61 7.80
CA ALA A 625 -10.28 5.20 9.16
C ALA A 625 -11.54 5.90 9.73
N ARG A 626 -11.94 7.06 9.17
CA ARG A 626 -13.27 7.68 9.39
C ARG A 626 -13.80 8.26 8.08
N GLU A 627 -15.12 8.20 7.87
CA GLU A 627 -15.79 8.75 6.67
C GLU A 627 -15.65 10.28 6.55
N TYR A 628 -15.50 11.03 7.65
CA TYR A 628 -15.33 12.49 7.56
C TYR A 628 -14.04 12.87 6.81
N ALA A 629 -12.95 12.14 7.08
CA ALA A 629 -11.63 12.36 6.47
C ALA A 629 -11.56 12.01 4.97
N LYS A 630 -12.64 11.47 4.40
CA LYS A 630 -12.85 11.23 2.96
C LYS A 630 -13.72 12.32 2.31
N ARG A 631 -14.53 13.04 3.11
CA ARG A 631 -15.52 14.02 2.67
C ARG A 631 -15.07 15.47 2.85
N GLN A 632 -14.11 15.76 3.73
CA GLN A 632 -13.66 17.11 3.99
C GLN A 632 -12.74 17.62 2.86
N TYR A 633 -13.08 18.78 2.29
CA TYR A 633 -12.33 19.49 1.24
C TYR A 633 -12.15 18.77 -0.12
N PRO A 634 -13.22 18.22 -0.76
CA PRO A 634 -13.09 17.51 -2.04
C PRO A 634 -12.59 18.43 -3.17
N ASP A 635 -13.01 19.70 -3.16
CA ASP A 635 -12.73 20.69 -4.22
C ASP A 635 -11.47 21.54 -3.97
N HIS A 636 -10.71 21.28 -2.89
CA HIS A 636 -9.44 21.95 -2.60
C HIS A 636 -8.26 20.96 -2.73
N PRO A 637 -7.55 20.91 -3.88
CA PRO A 637 -6.47 19.93 -4.11
C PRO A 637 -5.34 19.94 -3.08
N SER A 638 -5.07 21.08 -2.44
CA SER A 638 -4.09 21.20 -1.34
C SER A 638 -4.56 20.60 -0.01
N LEU A 639 -5.87 20.52 0.21
CA LEU A 639 -6.51 20.08 1.47
C LEU A 639 -7.22 18.71 1.36
N LYS A 640 -7.39 18.17 0.15
CA LYS A 640 -8.10 16.91 -0.16
C LYS A 640 -7.72 15.69 0.71
N HIS A 641 -6.51 15.68 1.28
CA HIS A 641 -6.02 14.66 2.22
C HIS A 641 -5.40 15.26 3.49
N HIS A 642 -5.94 16.39 3.97
CA HIS A 642 -5.50 17.07 5.18
C HIS A 642 -5.92 16.28 6.44
N GLU A 643 -7.22 16.18 6.70
CA GLU A 643 -7.79 15.35 7.77
C GLU A 643 -7.40 13.87 7.64
N ASN A 644 -7.32 13.36 6.41
CA ASN A 644 -6.88 12.00 6.13
C ASN A 644 -5.52 11.69 6.78
N PHE A 645 -4.59 12.66 6.79
CA PHE A 645 -3.29 12.52 7.47
C PHE A 645 -3.45 12.55 9.00
N ALA A 646 -4.19 13.52 9.53
CA ALA A 646 -4.34 13.73 10.97
C ALA A 646 -5.10 12.58 11.65
N VAL A 647 -6.16 12.07 11.02
CA VAL A 647 -6.88 10.85 11.45
C VAL A 647 -5.96 9.63 11.47
N HIS A 648 -5.23 9.35 10.38
CA HIS A 648 -4.43 8.12 10.31
C HIS A 648 -3.22 8.18 11.25
N LEU A 649 -2.63 9.36 11.48
CA LEU A 649 -1.51 9.51 12.42
C LEU A 649 -1.98 9.66 13.87
N GLY A 650 -2.74 10.72 14.17
CA GLY A 650 -3.15 11.11 15.53
C GLY A 650 -4.24 10.21 16.11
N GLU A 651 -5.35 10.04 15.40
CA GLU A 651 -6.48 9.22 15.86
C GLU A 651 -6.28 7.69 15.69
N ASN A 652 -5.17 7.23 15.10
CA ASN A 652 -4.93 5.78 14.88
C ASN A 652 -3.49 5.34 15.20
N LEU A 653 -2.47 5.75 14.44
CA LEU A 653 -1.09 5.26 14.65
C LEU A 653 -0.49 5.72 15.99
N MET A 654 -1.01 6.78 16.61
CA MET A 654 -0.64 7.29 17.94
C MET A 654 -1.62 6.91 19.07
N MET A 655 -2.71 6.17 18.78
CA MET A 655 -3.65 5.75 19.82
C MET A 655 -2.98 4.86 20.88
N PRO A 656 -3.42 4.91 22.14
CA PRO A 656 -2.85 4.06 23.18
C PRO A 656 -3.10 2.58 22.87
N ASP A 657 -4.29 2.30 22.33
CA ASP A 657 -4.67 1.01 21.77
C ASP A 657 -3.78 0.58 20.59
N ALA A 658 -3.71 -0.73 20.37
CA ALA A 658 -2.93 -1.33 19.29
C ALA A 658 -3.78 -1.76 18.08
N ASP A 659 -5.08 -2.02 18.25
CA ASP A 659 -5.96 -2.51 17.18
C ASP A 659 -6.13 -1.45 16.08
N SER A 660 -6.33 -0.18 16.45
CA SER A 660 -6.36 0.96 15.50
C SER A 660 -5.04 1.13 14.74
N PHE A 661 -3.91 0.89 15.41
CA PHE A 661 -2.57 0.96 14.82
C PHE A 661 -2.37 -0.16 13.80
N PHE A 662 -2.62 -1.43 14.17
CA PHE A 662 -2.45 -2.57 13.26
C PHE A 662 -3.42 -2.53 12.08
N THR A 663 -4.69 -2.15 12.32
CA THR A 663 -5.68 -1.97 11.26
C THR A 663 -5.21 -0.94 10.23
N THR A 664 -4.80 0.24 10.69
CA THR A 664 -4.32 1.32 9.81
C THR A 664 -3.04 0.93 9.07
N ALA A 665 -2.08 0.32 9.77
CA ALA A 665 -0.79 -0.06 9.22
C ALA A 665 -0.91 -1.08 8.07
N ASN A 666 -1.80 -2.07 8.20
CA ASN A 666 -1.97 -3.13 7.20
C ASN A 666 -2.89 -2.73 6.02
N HIS A 667 -3.90 -1.88 6.23
CA HIS A 667 -4.78 -1.41 5.15
C HIS A 667 -4.18 -0.24 4.35
N ALA A 668 -3.35 0.59 4.97
CA ALA A 668 -2.69 1.74 4.36
C ALA A 668 -1.16 1.71 4.53
N PRO A 669 -0.46 0.64 4.07
CA PRO A 669 0.97 0.44 4.32
C PRO A 669 1.87 1.52 3.71
N ILE A 670 1.50 2.10 2.56
CA ILE A 670 2.32 3.13 1.89
C ILE A 670 2.15 4.47 2.62
N ARG A 671 0.91 4.88 2.93
CA ARG A 671 0.65 6.05 3.79
C ARG A 671 1.31 5.91 5.16
N THR A 672 1.23 4.72 5.79
CA THR A 672 1.85 4.41 7.08
C THR A 672 3.36 4.56 7.03
N THR A 673 4.02 4.04 5.99
CA THR A 673 5.47 4.22 5.77
C THR A 673 5.86 5.71 5.70
N ILE A 674 5.07 6.54 5.03
CA ILE A 674 5.34 7.97 4.85
C ILE A 674 5.12 8.76 6.15
N MET A 675 4.02 8.50 6.88
CA MET A 675 3.78 9.11 8.19
C MET A 675 4.86 8.70 9.21
N ALA A 676 5.29 7.44 9.20
CA ALA A 676 6.35 6.95 10.07
C ALA A 676 7.71 7.63 9.79
N LYS A 677 8.03 7.90 8.52
CA LYS A 677 9.18 8.75 8.14
C LYS A 677 9.06 10.18 8.69
N ALA A 678 7.92 10.84 8.52
CA ALA A 678 7.70 12.19 9.03
C ALA A 678 7.77 12.25 10.57
N MET A 679 7.19 11.26 11.25
CA MET A 679 7.25 11.13 12.71
C MET A 679 8.69 10.93 13.19
N LEU A 680 9.47 10.07 12.53
CA LEU A 680 10.90 9.87 12.83
C LEU A 680 11.71 11.16 12.60
N GLU A 681 11.52 11.87 11.48
CA GLU A 681 12.14 13.18 11.24
C GLU A 681 11.77 14.23 12.29
N SER A 682 10.63 14.09 12.97
CA SER A 682 10.23 14.98 14.06
C SER A 682 11.03 14.74 15.34
N MET A 683 11.50 13.50 15.57
CA MET A 683 12.19 13.07 16.80
C MET A 683 13.71 13.22 16.75
N LEU A 684 14.30 13.24 15.55
CA LEU A 684 15.75 13.29 15.38
C LEU A 684 16.32 14.70 15.62
N PRO A 685 17.48 14.83 16.30
CA PRO A 685 18.15 16.11 16.48
C PRO A 685 18.79 16.63 15.18
N GLY A 686 18.55 17.90 14.86
CA GLY A 686 19.21 18.60 13.74
C GLY A 686 18.36 18.70 12.46
N LYS A 687 19.04 18.88 11.31
CA LYS A 687 18.43 18.93 9.97
C LYS A 687 18.61 17.63 9.17
N GLU A 688 18.75 16.48 9.85
CA GLU A 688 18.86 15.16 9.20
C GLU A 688 17.53 14.71 8.58
N VAL A 689 17.22 15.19 7.38
CA VAL A 689 16.11 14.67 6.55
C VAL A 689 16.30 13.15 6.34
N VAL A 690 15.22 12.36 6.39
CA VAL A 690 15.20 10.90 6.17
C VAL A 690 15.10 10.63 4.67
N VAL A 691 16.22 10.94 4.00
CA VAL A 691 16.36 10.80 2.55
C VAL A 691 16.23 9.35 2.08
N HIS A 692 16.62 8.36 2.90
CA HIS A 692 16.64 6.94 2.49
C HIS A 692 15.82 5.98 3.38
N PRO A 693 15.14 4.99 2.79
CA PRO A 693 14.53 3.87 3.53
C PRO A 693 15.54 2.88 4.11
N ALA A 694 16.71 2.68 3.49
CA ALA A 694 17.72 1.75 4.02
C ALA A 694 18.28 2.21 5.38
N ASP A 695 18.26 3.51 5.67
CA ASP A 695 18.68 4.07 6.96
C ASP A 695 17.62 3.89 8.07
N PHE A 696 16.39 3.49 7.73
CA PHE A 696 15.22 3.73 8.58
C PHE A 696 15.36 3.10 9.97
N THR A 697 15.67 1.79 10.04
CA THR A 697 15.92 1.09 11.31
C THR A 697 17.14 1.64 12.06
N ALA A 698 18.22 1.98 11.35
CA ALA A 698 19.42 2.57 11.95
C ALA A 698 19.16 3.97 12.55
N ARG A 699 18.18 4.71 12.02
CA ARG A 699 17.75 6.01 12.56
C ARG A 699 16.74 5.88 13.71
N ILE A 700 15.95 4.82 13.81
CA ILE A 700 15.10 4.56 15.00
C ILE A 700 15.99 4.45 16.26
N ALA A 701 17.17 3.84 16.15
CA ALA A 701 18.15 3.78 17.24
C ALA A 701 18.67 5.17 17.70
N LYS A 702 18.61 6.21 16.85
CA LYS A 702 18.99 7.59 17.20
C LYS A 702 17.91 8.36 18.00
N ILE A 703 16.72 7.79 18.24
CA ILE A 703 15.67 8.48 19.02
C ILE A 703 16.18 8.71 20.45
N PRO A 704 16.16 9.96 20.98
CA PRO A 704 16.74 10.28 22.30
C PRO A 704 16.18 9.45 23.45
N GLU A 705 17.04 8.97 24.34
CA GLU A 705 16.63 8.13 25.49
C GLU A 705 15.78 8.88 26.52
N THR A 706 15.93 10.20 26.61
CA THR A 706 15.14 11.07 27.50
C THR A 706 13.69 11.31 27.03
N MET A 707 13.25 10.64 25.96
CA MET A 707 11.93 10.83 25.36
C MET A 707 10.85 10.01 26.09
N PRO A 708 9.71 10.60 26.50
CA PRO A 708 8.60 9.85 27.09
C PRO A 708 8.03 8.80 26.13
N ASN A 709 7.61 7.66 26.67
CA ASN A 709 7.07 6.50 25.94
C ASN A 709 7.94 5.98 24.77
N ARG A 710 9.25 6.30 24.76
CA ARG A 710 10.21 5.95 23.71
C ARG A 710 10.10 4.49 23.26
N GLU A 711 10.04 3.56 24.21
CA GLU A 711 10.01 2.11 23.93
C GLU A 711 8.82 1.71 23.05
N LYS A 712 7.62 2.19 23.37
CA LYS A 712 6.39 1.89 22.61
C LYS A 712 6.41 2.55 21.23
N ILE A 713 6.99 3.75 21.11
CA ILE A 713 7.17 4.47 19.83
C ILE A 713 8.23 3.79 18.94
N VAL A 714 9.34 3.34 19.54
CA VAL A 714 10.39 2.54 18.89
C VAL A 714 9.82 1.20 18.42
N ALA A 715 9.02 0.51 19.24
CA ALA A 715 8.35 -0.73 18.85
C ALA A 715 7.40 -0.54 17.66
N ARG A 716 6.58 0.53 17.67
CA ARG A 716 5.71 0.90 16.55
C ARG A 716 6.49 1.18 15.27
N LEU A 717 7.58 1.94 15.36
CA LEU A 717 8.43 2.23 14.19
C LEU A 717 9.19 1.00 13.69
N ASN A 718 9.67 0.11 14.57
CA ASN A 718 10.34 -1.13 14.19
C ASN A 718 9.36 -2.09 13.48
N TYR A 719 8.14 -2.28 13.99
CA TYR A 719 7.12 -3.06 13.28
C TYR A 719 6.81 -2.48 11.89
N ILE A 720 6.72 -1.15 11.77
CA ILE A 720 6.53 -0.52 10.47
C ILE A 720 7.74 -0.78 9.55
N ALA A 721 8.98 -0.69 10.06
CA ALA A 721 10.20 -0.94 9.30
C ALA A 721 10.36 -2.42 8.86
N GLU A 722 10.00 -3.36 9.73
CA GLU A 722 10.24 -4.80 9.56
C GLU A 722 9.12 -5.52 8.80
N GLU A 723 7.85 -5.19 9.04
CA GLU A 723 6.70 -5.89 8.45
C GLU A 723 5.95 -5.03 7.41
N ILE A 724 5.75 -3.73 7.64
CA ILE A 724 4.90 -2.88 6.79
C ILE A 724 5.64 -2.29 5.58
N VAL A 725 6.88 -1.83 5.74
CA VAL A 725 7.70 -1.27 4.66
C VAL A 725 7.93 -2.27 3.52
N PRO A 726 8.19 -3.58 3.77
CA PRO A 726 8.23 -4.59 2.70
C PRO A 726 6.91 -4.70 1.93
N ILE A 727 5.76 -4.74 2.62
CA ILE A 727 4.43 -4.81 1.99
C ILE A 727 4.18 -3.55 1.13
N ALA A 728 4.52 -2.37 1.65
CA ALA A 728 4.40 -1.10 0.93
C ALA A 728 5.23 -1.09 -0.37
N ARG A 729 6.48 -1.58 -0.31
CA ARG A 729 7.39 -1.68 -1.46
C ARG A 729 6.91 -2.69 -2.50
N GLN A 730 6.47 -3.88 -2.06
CA GLN A 730 5.92 -4.90 -2.95
C GLN A 730 4.69 -4.37 -3.70
N LYS A 731 3.73 -3.78 -2.98
CA LYS A 731 2.50 -3.19 -3.55
C LYS A 731 2.79 -2.10 -4.59
N LEU A 732 3.87 -1.33 -4.43
CA LEU A 732 4.32 -0.35 -5.43
C LEU A 732 4.98 -0.99 -6.67
N LEU A 733 5.78 -2.05 -6.49
CA LEU A 733 6.37 -2.80 -7.61
C LEU A 733 5.28 -3.49 -8.44
N GLU A 734 4.31 -4.14 -7.77
CA GLU A 734 3.15 -4.76 -8.40
C GLU A 734 2.34 -3.74 -9.21
N GLN A 735 2.00 -2.58 -8.62
CA GLN A 735 1.27 -1.54 -9.35
C GLN A 735 2.08 -0.99 -10.52
N ALA A 736 3.38 -0.75 -10.36
CA ALA A 736 4.24 -0.28 -11.45
C ALA A 736 4.35 -1.28 -12.61
N ALA A 737 4.15 -2.58 -12.35
CA ALA A 737 4.09 -3.60 -13.38
C ALA A 737 2.75 -3.61 -14.14
N SER A 738 1.60 -3.57 -13.46
CA SER A 738 0.30 -3.94 -14.04
C SER A 738 -0.83 -2.88 -14.01
N GLY A 739 -0.65 -1.74 -13.33
CA GLY A 739 -1.70 -0.73 -13.14
C GLY A 739 -2.06 0.11 -14.38
N ALA A 740 -2.99 1.06 -14.22
CA ALA A 740 -3.21 2.12 -15.21
C ALA A 740 -1.98 3.05 -15.27
N LEU A 741 -1.71 3.70 -16.41
CA LEU A 741 -0.46 4.47 -16.61
C LEU A 741 -0.22 5.54 -15.52
N THR A 742 -1.26 6.28 -15.14
CA THR A 742 -1.22 7.27 -14.03
C THR A 742 -0.76 6.64 -12.72
N ASP A 743 -1.27 5.46 -12.38
CA ASP A 743 -0.93 4.76 -11.15
C ASP A 743 0.44 4.10 -11.22
N ARG A 744 0.88 3.65 -12.42
CA ARG A 744 2.24 3.14 -12.65
C ARG A 744 3.27 4.25 -12.45
N LEU A 745 3.00 5.45 -12.99
CA LEU A 745 3.82 6.65 -12.80
C LEU A 745 3.88 7.02 -11.31
N ARG A 746 2.73 7.21 -10.65
CA ARG A 746 2.62 7.46 -9.21
C ARG A 746 3.36 6.41 -8.37
N ALA A 747 3.16 5.13 -8.67
CA ALA A 747 3.79 4.04 -7.94
C ALA A 747 5.32 4.06 -8.08
N SER A 748 5.83 4.32 -9.29
CA SER A 748 7.27 4.50 -9.50
C SER A 748 7.82 5.70 -8.71
N MET A 749 7.16 6.87 -8.73
CA MET A 749 7.57 8.05 -7.96
C MET A 749 7.61 7.80 -6.45
N LEU A 750 6.62 7.06 -5.91
CA LEU A 750 6.58 6.65 -4.51
C LEU A 750 7.69 5.62 -4.19
N LEU A 751 7.96 4.69 -5.11
CA LEU A 751 9.04 3.70 -4.98
C LEU A 751 10.41 4.41 -4.93
N GLY A 752 10.61 5.47 -5.71
CA GLY A 752 11.78 6.35 -5.63
C GLY A 752 11.98 7.06 -4.27
N ARG A 753 11.03 6.94 -3.33
CA ARG A 753 11.06 7.53 -1.98
C ARG A 753 10.94 6.52 -0.83
N ILE A 754 10.36 5.35 -1.06
CA ILE A 754 10.22 4.27 -0.06
C ILE A 754 10.90 2.94 -0.43
N GLY A 755 11.48 2.83 -1.62
CA GLY A 755 12.22 1.65 -2.10
C GLY A 755 13.61 1.47 -1.47
N HIS A 756 14.10 0.23 -1.56
CA HIS A 756 15.37 -0.25 -1.00
C HIS A 756 16.25 -0.81 -2.14
N PRO A 757 17.60 -0.85 -2.04
CA PRO A 757 18.46 -1.36 -3.12
C PRO A 757 18.11 -2.77 -3.67
N SER A 758 17.44 -3.61 -2.87
CA SER A 758 16.91 -4.91 -3.31
C SER A 758 15.74 -4.83 -4.32
N ASP A 759 15.11 -3.67 -4.46
CA ASP A 759 13.98 -3.44 -5.38
C ASP A 759 14.47 -3.07 -6.79
N VAL A 760 15.73 -2.63 -6.91
CA VAL A 760 16.32 -2.16 -8.17
C VAL A 760 16.28 -3.24 -9.27
N PRO A 761 16.55 -4.54 -9.04
CA PRO A 761 16.42 -5.57 -10.07
C PRO A 761 15.00 -5.70 -10.62
N GLU A 762 13.98 -5.61 -9.77
CA GLU A 762 12.58 -5.75 -10.20
C GLU A 762 12.07 -4.46 -10.85
N ALA A 763 12.42 -3.29 -10.33
CA ALA A 763 12.17 -2.00 -10.98
C ALA A 763 12.85 -1.91 -12.36
N HIS A 764 14.03 -2.50 -12.54
CA HIS A 764 14.73 -2.60 -13.82
C HIS A 764 14.01 -3.53 -14.78
N ARG A 765 13.58 -4.70 -14.31
CA ARG A 765 12.75 -5.66 -15.06
C ARG A 765 11.44 -5.01 -15.54
N ILE A 766 10.77 -4.23 -14.68
CA ILE A 766 9.54 -3.51 -15.03
C ILE A 766 9.83 -2.39 -16.05
N ALA A 767 10.89 -1.60 -15.85
CA ALA A 767 11.26 -0.53 -16.78
C ALA A 767 11.61 -1.06 -18.18
N THR A 768 12.40 -2.14 -18.26
CA THR A 768 12.76 -2.75 -19.56
C THR A 768 11.58 -3.38 -20.31
N GLN A 769 10.48 -3.67 -19.60
CA GLN A 769 9.21 -4.14 -20.20
C GLN A 769 8.19 -3.01 -20.43
N ALA A 770 8.45 -1.78 -20.00
CA ALA A 770 7.52 -0.66 -20.15
C ALA A 770 7.66 0.01 -21.52
N PHE A 771 6.66 -0.14 -22.38
CA PHE A 771 6.62 0.55 -23.68
C PHE A 771 6.64 2.08 -23.53
N ASP A 772 5.90 2.61 -22.55
CA ASP A 772 5.82 4.05 -22.27
C ASP A 772 7.15 4.63 -21.77
N SER A 773 7.59 5.73 -22.41
CA SER A 773 8.87 6.39 -22.12
C SER A 773 8.83 7.25 -20.85
N GLY A 774 7.67 7.81 -20.49
CA GLY A 774 7.49 8.55 -19.24
C GLY A 774 7.65 7.63 -18.02
N LEU A 775 7.04 6.45 -18.07
CA LEU A 775 7.16 5.42 -17.05
C LEU A 775 8.58 4.84 -16.99
N ARG A 776 9.23 4.57 -18.14
CA ARG A 776 10.64 4.16 -18.17
C ARG A 776 11.54 5.18 -17.49
N LYS A 777 11.41 6.46 -17.83
CA LYS A 777 12.16 7.55 -17.18
C LYS A 777 11.86 7.62 -15.68
N SER A 778 10.59 7.57 -15.29
CA SER A 778 10.19 7.67 -13.87
C SER A 778 10.70 6.49 -13.04
N LEU A 779 10.66 5.26 -13.56
CA LEU A 779 11.29 4.10 -12.93
C LEU A 779 12.82 4.20 -12.90
N PHE A 780 13.45 4.74 -13.95
CA PHE A 780 14.89 4.97 -13.99
C PHE A 780 15.36 5.99 -12.95
N ASP A 781 14.72 7.17 -12.91
CA ASP A 781 14.95 8.20 -11.91
C ASP A 781 14.74 7.63 -10.49
N SER A 782 13.75 6.76 -10.31
CA SER A 782 13.46 6.09 -9.04
C SER A 782 14.53 5.07 -8.65
N MET A 783 14.98 4.21 -9.56
CA MET A 783 16.13 3.32 -9.33
C MET A 783 17.40 4.09 -8.99
N ALA A 784 17.68 5.20 -9.69
CA ALA A 784 18.79 6.07 -9.35
C ALA A 784 18.64 6.63 -7.92
N ASN A 785 17.44 7.07 -7.52
CA ASN A 785 17.17 7.51 -6.15
C ASN A 785 17.37 6.42 -5.09
N ILE A 786 16.95 5.19 -5.38
CA ILE A 786 17.03 4.01 -4.49
C ILE A 786 18.46 3.45 -4.40
N SER A 787 19.27 3.62 -5.45
CA SER A 787 20.62 3.06 -5.52
C SER A 787 21.57 3.61 -4.44
N SER A 788 21.39 4.88 -4.04
CA SER A 788 22.12 5.52 -2.95
C SER A 788 21.54 6.89 -2.61
N VAL A 789 21.90 7.42 -1.43
CA VAL A 789 21.81 8.87 -1.14
C VAL A 789 23.00 9.67 -1.68
N ASN A 790 24.17 9.05 -1.87
CA ASN A 790 25.35 9.75 -2.35
C ASN A 790 25.24 10.03 -3.87
N MET A 791 25.39 11.30 -4.26
CA MET A 791 25.39 11.73 -5.66
C MET A 791 26.44 11.01 -6.51
N ASP A 792 27.65 10.74 -5.99
CA ASP A 792 28.68 9.95 -6.70
C ASP A 792 28.19 8.55 -7.05
N ALA A 793 27.48 7.91 -6.12
CA ALA A 793 26.96 6.56 -6.28
C ALA A 793 25.77 6.53 -7.25
N ARG A 794 24.93 7.59 -7.25
CA ARG A 794 23.90 7.81 -8.28
C ARG A 794 24.51 7.99 -9.67
N VAL A 795 25.57 8.79 -9.80
CA VAL A 795 26.31 8.95 -11.07
C VAL A 795 26.94 7.63 -11.50
N LYS A 796 27.53 6.85 -10.59
CA LYS A 796 28.05 5.50 -10.89
C LYS A 796 26.96 4.53 -11.36
N PHE A 797 25.76 4.56 -10.76
CA PHE A 797 24.61 3.79 -11.24
C PHE A 797 24.21 4.21 -12.66
N MET A 798 24.04 5.51 -12.90
CA MET A 798 23.67 6.05 -14.21
C MET A 798 24.73 5.74 -15.29
N VAL A 799 26.02 5.93 -14.98
CA VAL A 799 27.16 5.52 -15.83
C VAL A 799 27.14 4.02 -16.13
N GLY A 800 26.76 3.18 -15.16
CA GLY A 800 26.58 1.75 -15.37
C GLY A 800 25.53 1.43 -16.43
N GLN A 801 24.39 2.13 -16.39
CA GLN A 801 23.27 1.95 -17.33
C GLN A 801 23.44 2.70 -18.66
N ALA A 802 24.31 3.72 -18.74
CA ALA A 802 24.56 4.48 -19.97
C ALA A 802 25.48 3.76 -20.99
N LYS A 803 26.03 2.58 -20.64
CA LYS A 803 26.93 1.80 -21.51
C LYS A 803 26.21 1.28 -22.76
N PRO A 804 26.92 1.05 -23.89
CA PRO A 804 26.35 0.39 -25.07
C PRO A 804 25.71 -0.96 -24.73
N GLY A 805 24.61 -1.28 -25.42
CA GLY A 805 23.86 -2.52 -25.21
C GLY A 805 23.00 -2.58 -23.94
N MET A 806 23.08 -1.60 -23.03
CA MET A 806 22.24 -1.55 -21.83
C MET A 806 20.80 -1.17 -22.19
N PRO A 807 19.78 -1.91 -21.72
CA PRO A 807 18.37 -1.68 -22.08
C PRO A 807 17.78 -0.31 -21.71
N LEU A 808 18.37 0.41 -20.75
CA LEU A 808 17.89 1.72 -20.26
C LEU A 808 18.90 2.85 -20.53
N ARG A 809 19.68 2.70 -21.62
CA ARG A 809 20.76 3.63 -21.97
C ARG A 809 20.28 5.06 -22.24
N GLU A 810 19.14 5.22 -22.92
CA GLU A 810 18.64 6.55 -23.29
C GLU A 810 18.07 7.31 -22.09
N GLU A 811 17.40 6.60 -21.18
CA GLU A 811 16.99 7.10 -19.87
C GLU A 811 18.21 7.50 -19.03
N ALA A 812 19.27 6.66 -19.03
CA ALA A 812 20.51 6.94 -18.32
C ALA A 812 21.28 8.15 -18.87
N LEU A 813 21.34 8.32 -20.20
CA LEU A 813 21.92 9.50 -20.84
C LEU A 813 21.11 10.76 -20.52
N THR A 814 19.78 10.69 -20.60
CA THR A 814 18.88 11.79 -20.23
C THR A 814 19.05 12.21 -18.77
N ALA A 815 19.23 11.25 -17.87
CA ALA A 815 19.51 11.51 -16.47
C ALA A 815 20.89 12.14 -16.27
N LEU A 816 21.97 11.61 -16.87
CA LEU A 816 23.32 12.20 -16.80
C LEU A 816 23.37 13.64 -17.35
N GLN A 817 22.60 13.95 -18.38
CA GLN A 817 22.51 15.30 -18.96
C GLN A 817 21.86 16.32 -18.01
N THR A 818 20.89 15.88 -17.20
CA THR A 818 20.04 16.77 -16.38
C THR A 818 20.38 16.75 -14.89
N PHE A 819 21.14 15.75 -14.42
CA PHE A 819 21.55 15.62 -13.03
C PHE A 819 22.64 16.65 -12.68
N GLN A 820 22.39 17.48 -11.68
CA GLN A 820 23.33 18.52 -11.25
C GLN A 820 24.48 17.92 -10.43
N HIS A 821 25.45 17.32 -11.12
CA HIS A 821 26.72 16.87 -10.59
C HIS A 821 27.84 17.13 -11.62
N PRO A 822 29.03 17.64 -11.24
CA PRO A 822 30.09 17.98 -12.19
C PRO A 822 30.47 16.81 -13.12
N ASP A 823 30.54 15.59 -12.56
CA ASP A 823 30.87 14.40 -13.33
C ASP A 823 29.75 13.88 -14.22
N ALA A 824 28.47 14.17 -13.92
CA ALA A 824 27.36 13.66 -14.73
C ALA A 824 27.42 14.20 -16.16
N LYS A 825 27.72 15.50 -16.31
CA LYS A 825 27.95 16.16 -17.61
C LYS A 825 29.17 15.59 -18.33
N ASN A 826 30.30 15.39 -17.64
CA ASN A 826 31.51 14.78 -18.20
C ASN A 826 31.21 13.37 -18.76
N PHE A 827 30.44 12.54 -18.05
CA PHE A 827 30.07 11.22 -18.53
C PHE A 827 29.01 11.24 -19.63
N TYR A 828 28.06 12.19 -19.63
CA TYR A 828 27.09 12.37 -20.72
C TYR A 828 27.79 12.73 -22.05
N GLU A 829 28.72 13.69 -22.03
CA GLU A 829 29.44 14.14 -23.21
C GLU A 829 30.24 13.02 -23.88
N VAL A 830 30.77 12.07 -23.10
CA VAL A 830 31.42 10.87 -23.62
C VAL A 830 30.39 9.82 -24.06
N TYR A 831 29.53 9.33 -23.15
CA TYR A 831 28.68 8.16 -23.43
C TYR A 831 27.64 8.39 -24.53
N SER A 832 27.20 9.63 -24.77
CA SER A 832 26.32 9.97 -25.90
C SER A 832 26.98 9.76 -27.28
N LEU A 833 28.31 9.74 -27.34
CA LEU A 833 29.09 9.55 -28.57
C LEU A 833 29.61 8.11 -28.76
N VAL A 834 29.78 7.35 -27.67
CA VAL A 834 30.19 5.93 -27.67
C VAL A 834 29.27 5.07 -28.55
N GLY A 835 29.86 4.14 -29.32
CA GLY A 835 29.17 3.09 -30.07
C GLY A 835 29.07 3.29 -31.59
N LYS A 836 29.69 4.33 -32.17
CA LYS A 836 29.64 4.61 -33.62
C LYS A 836 30.95 5.24 -34.13
N GLU A 837 31.57 4.66 -35.16
CA GLU A 837 32.80 5.19 -35.80
C GLU A 837 32.62 6.63 -36.31
N THR A 838 31.43 6.99 -36.79
CA THR A 838 31.11 8.36 -37.25
C THR A 838 31.21 9.43 -36.16
N ASN A 839 31.23 9.06 -34.88
CA ASN A 839 31.42 9.98 -33.76
C ASN A 839 32.90 10.18 -33.39
N LEU A 840 33.85 9.46 -34.00
CA LEU A 840 35.27 9.46 -33.61
C LEU A 840 35.89 10.87 -33.44
N PRO A 841 35.67 11.86 -34.34
CA PRO A 841 36.22 13.21 -34.16
C PRO A 841 35.66 13.93 -32.92
N ARG A 842 34.35 13.76 -32.66
CA ARG A 842 33.66 14.36 -31.51
C ARG A 842 34.04 13.67 -30.21
N LEU A 843 34.35 12.38 -30.25
CA LEU A 843 34.87 11.60 -29.11
C LEU A 843 36.25 12.09 -28.68
N ILE A 844 37.12 12.42 -29.64
CA ILE A 844 38.41 13.06 -29.37
C ILE A 844 38.20 14.44 -28.74
N GLU A 845 37.36 15.28 -29.34
CA GLU A 845 37.00 16.60 -28.80
C GLU A 845 36.46 16.52 -27.36
N ALA A 846 35.53 15.59 -27.09
CA ALA A 846 35.00 15.33 -25.76
C ALA A 846 36.10 14.90 -24.77
N MET A 847 36.98 13.96 -25.16
CA MET A 847 38.12 13.54 -24.33
C MET A 847 39.06 14.70 -23.96
N GLU A 848 39.25 15.66 -24.87
CA GLU A 848 40.10 16.82 -24.59
C GLU A 848 39.41 17.83 -23.66
N ASN A 849 38.09 18.02 -23.79
CA ASN A 849 37.31 19.02 -23.06
C ASN A 849 36.77 18.59 -21.67
N VAL A 850 36.39 17.33 -21.45
CA VAL A 850 35.87 16.89 -20.13
C VAL A 850 36.93 17.03 -19.04
N SER A 851 36.53 17.23 -17.78
CA SER A 851 37.49 17.34 -16.67
C SER A 851 37.78 16.01 -15.96
N ASN A 852 36.82 15.09 -15.91
CA ASN A 852 36.93 13.83 -15.15
C ASN A 852 37.88 12.81 -15.81
N PRO A 853 38.92 12.29 -15.10
CA PRO A 853 39.86 11.33 -15.67
C PRO A 853 39.23 10.00 -16.10
N ALA A 854 38.23 9.49 -15.39
CA ALA A 854 37.55 8.25 -15.75
C ALA A 854 36.65 8.43 -16.99
N ALA A 855 36.04 9.61 -17.19
CA ALA A 855 35.36 9.95 -18.44
C ALA A 855 36.37 10.01 -19.61
N LYS A 856 37.54 10.63 -19.42
CA LYS A 856 38.62 10.61 -20.43
C LYS A 856 39.08 9.19 -20.76
N LYS A 857 39.21 8.32 -19.75
CA LYS A 857 39.59 6.92 -19.97
C LYS A 857 38.55 6.17 -20.81
N VAL A 858 37.25 6.34 -20.53
CA VAL A 858 36.17 5.75 -21.35
C VAL A 858 36.24 6.24 -22.79
N ALA A 859 36.46 7.54 -23.01
CA ALA A 859 36.61 8.09 -24.35
C ALA A 859 37.85 7.53 -25.06
N PHE A 860 38.99 7.44 -24.37
CA PHE A 860 40.22 6.84 -24.89
C PHE A 860 40.05 5.36 -25.28
N ASP A 861 39.50 4.54 -24.38
CA ASP A 861 39.25 3.11 -24.62
C ASP A 861 38.35 2.93 -25.86
N GLU A 862 37.31 3.75 -26.01
CA GLU A 862 36.38 3.72 -27.15
C GLU A 862 37.03 4.21 -28.46
N ILE A 863 37.74 5.34 -28.47
CA ILE A 863 38.42 5.87 -29.67
C ILE A 863 39.36 4.82 -30.25
N VAL A 864 40.12 4.15 -29.38
CA VAL A 864 41.08 3.12 -29.79
C VAL A 864 40.36 1.83 -30.22
N SER A 865 39.23 1.47 -29.60
CA SER A 865 38.41 0.33 -30.01
C SER A 865 37.73 0.55 -31.37
N LEU A 866 37.26 1.77 -31.67
CA LEU A 866 36.64 2.13 -32.94
C LEU A 866 37.66 2.24 -34.08
N ALA A 867 38.88 2.72 -33.81
CA ALA A 867 39.92 2.84 -34.82
C ALA A 867 40.61 1.52 -35.19
N ALA A 868 40.70 0.56 -34.24
CA ALA A 868 41.45 -0.68 -34.41
C ALA A 868 41.05 -1.59 -35.60
N PRO A 869 39.79 -1.64 -36.08
CA PRO A 869 39.41 -2.42 -37.26
C PRO A 869 39.71 -1.75 -38.61
N ASN A 870 40.05 -0.46 -38.62
CA ASN A 870 40.20 0.33 -39.84
C ASN A 870 41.56 0.04 -40.53
N VAL A 871 41.62 0.12 -41.87
CA VAL A 871 42.84 -0.17 -42.66
C VAL A 871 44.02 0.72 -42.27
N TYR A 872 43.75 1.99 -41.92
CA TYR A 872 44.75 2.94 -41.42
C TYR A 872 44.77 3.04 -39.88
N GLY A 873 44.10 2.09 -39.20
CA GLY A 873 43.85 2.11 -37.77
C GLY A 873 45.12 2.10 -36.92
N GLU A 874 46.15 1.35 -37.31
CA GLU A 874 47.45 1.35 -36.61
C GLU A 874 48.15 2.71 -36.70
N GLU A 875 48.21 3.33 -37.87
CA GLU A 875 48.87 4.63 -38.04
C GLU A 875 48.15 5.72 -37.23
N PHE A 876 46.82 5.73 -37.31
CA PHE A 876 45.98 6.61 -36.49
C PHE A 876 46.19 6.37 -34.98
N ILE A 877 46.12 5.11 -34.51
CA ILE A 877 46.29 4.78 -33.09
C ILE A 877 47.67 5.22 -32.60
N ASN A 878 48.73 4.97 -33.34
CA ASN A 878 50.08 5.39 -32.94
C ASN A 878 50.21 6.93 -32.86
N ALA A 879 49.66 7.68 -33.82
CA ALA A 879 49.61 9.14 -33.76
C ALA A 879 48.74 9.66 -32.59
N PHE A 880 47.60 9.02 -32.33
CA PHE A 880 46.68 9.35 -31.25
C PHE A 880 47.27 9.06 -29.86
N LEU A 881 48.00 7.94 -29.68
CA LEU A 881 48.76 7.64 -28.47
C LEU A 881 49.80 8.74 -28.19
N ILE A 882 50.58 9.12 -29.20
CA ILE A 882 51.58 10.21 -29.09
C ILE A 882 50.92 11.54 -28.71
N LYS A 883 49.80 11.91 -29.36
CA LYS A 883 49.04 13.12 -29.01
C LYS A 883 48.55 13.07 -27.56
N THR A 884 47.94 11.96 -27.15
CA THR A 884 47.30 11.81 -25.83
C THR A 884 48.34 11.79 -24.70
N LEU A 885 49.50 11.13 -24.89
CA LEU A 885 50.62 11.16 -23.94
C LEU A 885 51.21 12.57 -23.73
N ARG A 886 51.10 13.45 -24.74
CA ARG A 886 51.40 14.87 -24.60
C ARG A 886 50.28 15.60 -23.85
N THR A 887 49.07 15.64 -24.42
CA THR A 887 48.01 16.58 -24.03
C THR A 887 47.17 16.15 -22.81
N GLN A 888 47.06 14.86 -22.49
CA GLN A 888 46.16 14.35 -21.45
C GLN A 888 46.92 13.75 -20.25
N PRO A 889 47.46 14.59 -19.33
CA PRO A 889 48.27 14.12 -18.21
C PRO A 889 47.53 13.12 -17.31
N SER A 890 46.24 13.33 -17.07
CA SER A 890 45.42 12.57 -16.11
C SER A 890 45.08 11.14 -16.51
N ILE A 891 45.45 10.70 -17.73
CA ILE A 891 45.26 9.31 -18.20
C ILE A 891 46.56 8.70 -18.75
N ARG A 892 47.72 9.33 -18.55
CA ARG A 892 49.00 8.85 -19.11
C ARG A 892 49.32 7.40 -18.75
N LEU A 893 49.03 6.97 -17.53
CA LEU A 893 49.28 5.61 -17.08
C LEU A 893 48.43 4.58 -17.85
N ASP A 894 47.14 4.86 -18.07
CA ASP A 894 46.26 4.03 -18.90
C ASP A 894 46.73 3.96 -20.36
N VAL A 895 47.12 5.10 -20.92
CA VAL A 895 47.61 5.22 -22.30
C VAL A 895 48.92 4.44 -22.50
N LEU A 896 49.85 4.53 -21.54
CA LEU A 896 51.08 3.70 -21.51
C LEU A 896 50.76 2.21 -21.34
N ASN A 897 49.78 1.87 -20.51
CA ASN A 897 49.35 0.48 -20.31
C ASN A 897 48.67 -0.11 -21.55
N TYR A 898 47.96 0.69 -22.35
CA TYR A 898 47.52 0.27 -23.68
C TYR A 898 48.72 0.12 -24.63
N ALA A 899 49.57 1.16 -24.76
CA ALA A 899 50.71 1.18 -25.66
C ALA A 899 51.68 0.01 -25.44
N SER A 900 51.80 -0.49 -24.21
CA SER A 900 52.59 -1.69 -23.88
C SER A 900 52.18 -2.97 -24.63
N ARG A 901 50.96 -3.01 -25.19
CA ARG A 901 50.44 -4.14 -25.99
C ARG A 901 50.67 -3.95 -27.50
N ARG A 902 51.03 -2.73 -27.94
CA ARG A 902 51.27 -2.34 -29.34
C ARG A 902 52.53 -1.47 -29.45
N LEU A 903 53.65 -1.98 -28.92
CA LEU A 903 54.93 -1.28 -28.88
C LEU A 903 55.43 -0.92 -30.29
N ASN A 904 55.46 0.37 -30.58
CA ASN A 904 55.96 0.96 -31.82
C ASN A 904 57.17 1.86 -31.54
N SER A 905 58.17 1.85 -32.44
CA SER A 905 59.36 2.70 -32.35
C SER A 905 59.05 4.21 -32.46
N THR A 906 57.91 4.58 -33.05
CA THR A 906 57.42 5.97 -33.08
C THR A 906 57.13 6.55 -31.70
N LEU A 907 56.93 5.72 -30.67
CA LEU A 907 56.73 6.15 -29.28
C LEU A 907 58.04 6.53 -28.57
N GLU A 908 59.22 6.17 -29.11
CA GLU A 908 60.52 6.35 -28.44
C GLU A 908 60.75 7.78 -27.91
N PRO A 909 60.45 8.88 -28.65
CA PRO A 909 60.66 10.25 -28.16
C PRO A 909 59.76 10.64 -26.99
N GLU A 910 58.51 10.16 -26.96
CA GLU A 910 57.58 10.47 -25.86
C GLU A 910 57.86 9.63 -24.62
N LEU A 911 58.29 8.38 -24.79
CA LEU A 911 58.75 7.55 -23.68
C LEU A 911 60.01 8.16 -23.03
N MET A 912 60.97 8.65 -23.83
CA MET A 912 62.11 9.43 -23.33
C MET A 912 61.71 10.67 -22.54
N ARG A 913 60.69 11.42 -23.01
CA ARG A 913 60.17 12.60 -22.29
C ARG A 913 59.48 12.20 -20.98
N LEU A 914 58.69 11.13 -20.99
CA LEU A 914 57.88 10.69 -19.85
C LEU A 914 58.69 9.98 -18.76
N GLN A 915 59.90 9.48 -19.03
CA GLN A 915 60.85 9.05 -17.99
C GLN A 915 61.18 10.15 -16.96
N ARG A 916 60.86 11.42 -17.26
CA ARG A 916 61.03 12.58 -16.36
C ARG A 916 59.68 13.20 -15.97
N ALA A 917 58.59 12.42 -16.00
CA ALA A 917 57.31 12.86 -15.47
C ALA A 917 57.37 13.05 -13.95
N ALA A 918 56.59 14.00 -13.43
CA ALA A 918 56.44 14.22 -11.98
C ALA A 918 55.58 13.15 -11.29
N ASP A 919 54.82 12.38 -12.08
CA ASP A 919 54.10 11.18 -11.67
C ASP A 919 55.08 9.98 -11.74
N PRO A 920 55.38 9.31 -10.60
CA PRO A 920 56.40 8.26 -10.55
C PRO A 920 55.96 6.99 -11.28
N ASP A 921 54.68 6.63 -11.24
CA ASP A 921 54.15 5.43 -11.90
C ASP A 921 54.22 5.60 -13.42
N VAL A 922 53.88 6.79 -13.92
CA VAL A 922 54.06 7.16 -15.32
C VAL A 922 55.54 7.17 -15.72
N ALA A 923 56.44 7.67 -14.86
CA ALA A 923 57.86 7.73 -15.14
C ALA A 923 58.52 6.34 -15.19
N GLU A 924 58.23 5.46 -14.22
CA GLU A 924 58.70 4.07 -14.21
C GLU A 924 58.10 3.28 -15.38
N ARG A 925 56.81 3.44 -15.65
CA ARG A 925 56.16 2.75 -16.76
C ARG A 925 56.74 3.19 -18.11
N ALA A 926 56.98 4.48 -18.30
CA ALA A 926 57.68 4.98 -19.49
C ALA A 926 59.14 4.49 -19.58
N LYS A 927 59.81 4.31 -18.44
CA LYS A 927 61.17 3.75 -18.38
C LYS A 927 61.23 2.31 -18.87
N GLY A 928 60.37 1.44 -18.36
CA GLY A 928 60.29 0.05 -18.80
C GLY A 928 59.92 -0.07 -20.28
N LEU A 929 58.96 0.74 -20.75
CA LEU A 929 58.53 0.72 -22.15
C LEU A 929 59.58 1.27 -23.13
N LEU A 930 60.39 2.27 -22.73
CA LEU A 930 61.49 2.74 -23.59
C LEU A 930 62.53 1.63 -23.82
N GLN A 931 62.88 0.88 -22.76
CA GLN A 931 63.83 -0.22 -22.87
C GLN A 931 63.29 -1.29 -23.82
N GLU A 932 62.02 -1.66 -23.67
CA GLU A 932 61.36 -2.65 -24.52
C GLU A 932 61.26 -2.21 -26.00
N VAL A 933 60.98 -0.93 -26.27
CA VAL A 933 61.04 -0.37 -27.63
C VAL A 933 62.45 -0.48 -28.23
N ARG A 934 63.49 -0.19 -27.44
CA ARG A 934 64.89 -0.29 -27.90
C ARG A 934 65.31 -1.73 -28.16
N THR A 935 64.97 -2.66 -27.27
CA THR A 935 65.19 -4.10 -27.47
C THR A 935 64.51 -4.59 -28.75
N LYS A 936 63.23 -4.24 -28.97
CA LYS A 936 62.50 -4.58 -30.21
C LYS A 936 63.19 -3.99 -31.46
N LYS A 937 63.64 -2.74 -31.39
CA LYS A 937 64.33 -2.03 -32.49
C LYS A 937 65.67 -2.71 -32.86
N ILE A 938 66.44 -3.18 -31.89
CA ILE A 938 67.68 -3.94 -32.11
C ILE A 938 67.38 -5.29 -32.76
N LEU A 939 66.38 -6.03 -32.24
CA LEU A 939 65.95 -7.32 -32.81
C LEU A 939 65.51 -7.17 -34.28
N GLU A 940 64.68 -6.17 -34.58
CA GLU A 940 64.22 -5.90 -35.95
C GLU A 940 65.35 -5.46 -36.89
N ASN A 941 66.21 -4.52 -36.48
CA ASN A 941 67.33 -4.06 -37.30
C ASN A 941 68.31 -5.20 -37.58
N SER A 942 68.69 -5.95 -36.55
CA SER A 942 69.60 -7.09 -36.67
C SER A 942 69.00 -8.15 -37.60
N GLN A 943 67.72 -8.48 -37.46
CA GLN A 943 67.06 -9.42 -38.36
C GLN A 943 67.05 -8.92 -39.82
N ARG A 944 66.83 -7.61 -40.07
CA ARG A 944 66.91 -7.05 -41.43
C ARG A 944 68.33 -7.11 -42.00
N TRP A 945 69.34 -6.71 -41.24
CA TRP A 945 70.75 -6.70 -41.67
C TRP A 945 71.28 -8.11 -41.95
N LEU A 946 70.87 -9.10 -41.15
CA LEU A 946 71.16 -10.52 -41.38
C LEU A 946 70.66 -11.06 -42.74
N HIS A 947 69.62 -10.46 -43.31
CA HIS A 947 69.04 -10.83 -44.61
C HIS A 947 69.49 -9.93 -45.79
N GLY A 948 70.21 -8.83 -45.53
CA GLY A 948 70.82 -8.01 -46.60
C GLY A 948 72.10 -8.65 -47.17
N ASP A 949 72.84 -7.95 -48.02
CA ASP A 949 74.14 -8.42 -48.54
C ASP A 949 75.36 -7.80 -47.85
N ASP A 950 75.15 -6.72 -47.09
CA ASP A 950 76.18 -5.98 -46.36
C ASP A 950 76.90 -6.86 -45.32
N ALA A 951 78.20 -7.06 -45.53
CA ALA A 951 79.03 -7.90 -44.66
C ALA A 951 79.39 -7.23 -43.33
N GLU A 952 79.46 -5.89 -43.28
CA GLU A 952 79.80 -5.17 -42.06
C GLU A 952 78.58 -5.19 -41.12
N ARG A 953 77.40 -4.84 -41.65
CA ARG A 953 76.13 -4.88 -40.89
C ARG A 953 75.71 -6.28 -40.46
N LYS A 954 76.09 -7.33 -41.19
CA LYS A 954 75.91 -8.73 -40.73
C LYS A 954 76.73 -9.04 -39.49
N TYR A 955 77.96 -8.54 -39.41
CA TYR A 955 78.79 -8.69 -38.21
C TYR A 955 78.22 -7.88 -37.05
N GLU A 956 77.88 -6.60 -37.28
CA GLU A 956 77.25 -5.73 -36.28
C GLU A 956 75.97 -6.35 -35.72
N ALA A 957 75.06 -6.83 -36.57
CA ALA A 957 73.82 -7.50 -36.15
C ALA A 957 74.07 -8.71 -35.24
N ILE A 958 75.06 -9.55 -35.55
CA ILE A 958 75.39 -10.73 -34.74
C ILE A 958 75.96 -10.31 -33.38
N GLN A 959 76.80 -9.26 -33.34
CA GLN A 959 77.35 -8.73 -32.09
C GLN A 959 76.28 -8.00 -31.25
N GLU A 960 75.41 -7.18 -31.84
CA GLU A 960 74.30 -6.56 -31.11
C GLU A 960 73.37 -7.63 -30.52
N LEU A 961 73.04 -8.69 -31.28
CA LEU A 961 72.28 -9.83 -30.77
C LEU A 961 73.02 -10.65 -29.70
N ALA A 962 74.35 -10.70 -29.70
CA ALA A 962 75.13 -11.36 -28.64
C ALA A 962 75.01 -10.61 -27.31
N TRP A 963 75.14 -9.28 -27.35
CA TRP A 963 75.23 -8.43 -26.16
C TRP A 963 73.87 -7.88 -25.69
N LEU A 964 72.78 -8.13 -26.42
CA LEU A 964 71.43 -7.65 -26.08
C LEU A 964 70.90 -8.21 -24.74
N GLY A 965 71.30 -9.42 -24.36
CA GLY A 965 70.84 -10.10 -23.13
C GLY A 965 69.37 -10.53 -23.14
N ASP A 966 68.62 -10.27 -24.22
CA ASP A 966 67.22 -10.68 -24.37
C ASP A 966 67.10 -12.01 -25.12
N ASN A 967 66.36 -12.97 -24.55
CA ASN A 967 66.22 -14.32 -25.09
C ASN A 967 65.59 -14.36 -26.50
N ARG A 968 64.88 -13.31 -26.94
CA ARG A 968 64.33 -13.20 -28.30
C ARG A 968 65.41 -13.12 -29.38
N ALA A 969 66.66 -12.80 -29.02
CA ALA A 969 67.80 -12.88 -29.95
C ALA A 969 68.17 -14.32 -30.33
N VAL A 970 67.99 -15.28 -29.40
CA VAL A 970 68.36 -16.70 -29.57
C VAL A 970 67.71 -17.33 -30.82
N PRO A 971 66.38 -17.26 -31.05
CA PRO A 971 65.76 -17.77 -32.27
C PRO A 971 66.02 -16.95 -33.54
N ILE A 972 66.71 -15.80 -33.46
CA ILE A 972 67.24 -15.10 -34.65
C ILE A 972 68.61 -15.70 -34.98
N LEU A 973 69.54 -15.69 -34.02
CA LEU A 973 70.87 -16.29 -34.15
C LEU A 973 70.82 -17.75 -34.60
N LEU A 974 69.97 -18.58 -33.97
CA LEU A 974 69.78 -19.99 -34.33
C LEU A 974 69.33 -20.18 -35.79
N ARG A 975 68.54 -19.26 -36.36
CA ARG A 975 68.20 -19.31 -37.79
C ARG A 975 69.40 -18.92 -38.65
N THR A 976 70.16 -17.88 -38.28
CA THR A 976 71.42 -17.52 -38.95
C THR A 976 72.43 -18.67 -39.00
N VAL A 977 72.53 -19.49 -37.94
CA VAL A 977 73.40 -20.70 -37.92
C VAL A 977 73.08 -21.66 -39.07
N VAL A 978 71.81 -21.78 -39.46
CA VAL A 978 71.34 -22.76 -40.46
C VAL A 978 71.09 -22.16 -41.84
N THR A 979 70.76 -20.86 -41.94
CA THR A 979 70.43 -20.21 -43.23
C THR A 979 71.58 -19.40 -43.84
N ALA A 980 72.60 -19.01 -43.07
CA ALA A 980 73.66 -18.14 -43.55
C ALA A 980 74.94 -18.90 -43.95
N PRO A 981 75.76 -18.36 -44.88
CA PRO A 981 77.05 -18.92 -45.26
C PRO A 981 77.99 -19.20 -44.05
N PRO A 982 78.93 -20.15 -44.14
CA PRO A 982 79.70 -20.65 -43.00
C PRO A 982 80.36 -19.60 -42.10
N LYS A 983 80.83 -18.47 -42.68
CA LYS A 983 81.34 -17.33 -41.89
C LYS A 983 80.31 -16.86 -40.86
N TRP A 984 79.10 -16.53 -41.31
CA TRP A 984 78.05 -15.96 -40.48
C TRP A 984 77.38 -17.00 -39.58
N SER A 985 77.36 -18.27 -40.00
CA SER A 985 76.98 -19.38 -39.12
C SER A 985 77.93 -19.50 -37.92
N ASN A 986 79.24 -19.47 -38.14
CA ASN A 986 80.25 -19.51 -37.08
C ASN A 986 80.18 -18.31 -36.13
N GLU A 987 79.98 -17.10 -36.66
CA GLU A 987 79.78 -15.89 -35.83
C GLU A 987 78.49 -15.99 -34.99
N ALA A 988 77.39 -16.50 -35.54
CA ALA A 988 76.15 -16.72 -34.79
C ALA A 988 76.30 -17.81 -33.70
N ILE A 989 77.08 -18.87 -33.95
CA ILE A 989 77.47 -19.85 -32.93
C ILE A 989 78.28 -19.21 -31.80
N ALA A 990 79.16 -18.25 -32.11
CA ALA A 990 79.91 -17.50 -31.11
C ALA A 990 78.98 -16.60 -30.27
N ALA A 991 78.10 -15.82 -30.92
CA ALA A 991 77.11 -14.96 -30.26
C ALA A 991 76.15 -15.73 -29.34
N LEU A 992 75.74 -16.94 -29.72
CA LEU A 992 74.87 -17.78 -28.89
C LEU A 992 75.48 -18.13 -27.52
N ARG A 993 76.81 -18.07 -27.34
CA ARG A 993 77.49 -18.36 -26.06
C ARG A 993 77.20 -17.35 -24.96
N HIS A 994 76.64 -16.19 -25.30
CA HIS A 994 76.20 -15.17 -24.35
C HIS A 994 74.85 -15.53 -23.69
N TYR A 995 74.20 -16.60 -24.16
CA TYR A 995 72.89 -17.07 -23.68
C TYR A 995 72.99 -18.39 -22.92
N SER A 996 72.03 -18.65 -22.03
CA SER A 996 71.98 -19.88 -21.24
C SER A 996 71.75 -21.11 -22.14
N PRO A 997 72.58 -22.18 -22.04
CA PRO A 997 72.44 -23.38 -22.87
C PRO A 997 71.04 -23.99 -22.89
N ASN A 998 70.30 -23.92 -21.77
CA ASN A 998 68.95 -24.44 -21.66
C ASN A 998 67.94 -23.66 -22.54
N ILE A 999 68.16 -22.35 -22.71
CA ILE A 999 67.32 -21.46 -23.52
C ILE A 999 67.62 -21.68 -25.00
N ILE A 1000 68.90 -21.85 -25.36
CA ILE A 1000 69.33 -22.21 -26.71
C ILE A 1000 68.73 -23.58 -27.09
N GLN A 1001 68.82 -24.57 -26.20
CA GLN A 1001 68.23 -25.90 -26.40
C GLN A 1001 66.72 -25.84 -26.62
N ALA A 1002 65.99 -25.07 -25.82
CA ALA A 1002 64.54 -24.93 -25.94
C ALA A 1002 64.13 -24.34 -27.30
N HIS A 1003 64.78 -23.24 -27.74
CA HIS A 1003 64.50 -22.64 -29.04
C HIS A 1003 65.02 -23.46 -30.23
N ALA A 1004 66.10 -24.22 -30.06
CA ALA A 1004 66.59 -25.15 -31.08
C ALA A 1004 65.57 -26.26 -31.35
N HIS A 1005 65.10 -26.95 -30.30
CA HIS A 1005 64.05 -27.98 -30.43
C HIS A 1005 62.72 -27.41 -30.93
N ASP A 1006 62.41 -26.14 -30.68
CA ASP A 1006 61.23 -25.48 -31.27
C ASP A 1006 61.40 -25.22 -32.77
N LEU A 1007 62.49 -24.58 -33.20
CA LEU A 1007 62.78 -24.35 -34.63
C LEU A 1007 62.91 -25.66 -35.42
N GLN A 1008 63.47 -26.72 -34.83
CA GLN A 1008 63.58 -28.05 -35.41
C GLN A 1008 62.20 -28.67 -35.71
N ARG A 1009 61.20 -28.43 -34.84
CA ARG A 1009 59.80 -28.85 -35.05
C ARG A 1009 59.07 -27.91 -36.02
N ASN A 1010 59.38 -26.61 -35.97
CA ASN A 1010 58.66 -25.54 -36.66
C ASN A 1010 59.33 -25.11 -37.98
N GLY A 1011 59.83 -26.07 -38.77
CA GLY A 1011 60.24 -25.86 -40.16
C GLY A 1011 61.74 -25.81 -40.47
N TYR A 1012 62.62 -25.96 -39.48
CA TYR A 1012 64.07 -26.04 -39.67
C TYR A 1012 64.63 -27.42 -39.28
N PRO A 1013 64.27 -28.54 -39.95
CA PRO A 1013 64.66 -29.89 -39.54
C PRO A 1013 66.18 -30.15 -39.61
N ALA A 1014 66.92 -29.36 -40.40
CA ALA A 1014 68.39 -29.37 -40.45
C ALA A 1014 69.04 -28.77 -39.18
N LEU A 1015 68.26 -28.12 -38.30
CA LEU A 1015 68.74 -27.57 -37.03
C LEU A 1015 68.75 -28.68 -35.96
N LEU A 1016 69.78 -29.52 -35.99
CA LEU A 1016 69.99 -30.54 -34.96
C LEU A 1016 70.64 -29.93 -33.72
N TRP A 1017 69.97 -30.02 -32.57
CA TRP A 1017 70.52 -29.53 -31.29
C TRP A 1017 71.89 -30.16 -30.96
N GLY A 1018 72.12 -31.43 -31.30
CA GLY A 1018 73.40 -32.10 -31.07
C GLY A 1018 74.57 -31.43 -31.78
N ASP A 1019 74.37 -30.95 -33.02
CA ASP A 1019 75.42 -30.30 -33.80
C ASP A 1019 75.74 -28.91 -33.25
N ILE A 1020 74.71 -28.14 -32.89
CA ILE A 1020 74.88 -26.83 -32.22
C ILE A 1020 75.55 -27.02 -30.85
N GLN A 1021 75.18 -28.04 -30.08
CA GLN A 1021 75.81 -28.37 -28.80
C GLN A 1021 77.29 -28.75 -28.98
N ASN A 1022 77.64 -29.45 -30.05
CA ASN A 1022 79.03 -29.78 -30.39
C ASN A 1022 79.81 -28.53 -30.84
N GLN A 1023 79.24 -27.68 -31.69
CA GLN A 1023 79.87 -26.44 -32.16
C GLN A 1023 80.09 -25.42 -31.02
N LEU A 1024 79.15 -25.31 -30.08
CA LEU A 1024 79.28 -24.51 -28.85
C LEU A 1024 80.37 -25.07 -27.92
N ARG A 1025 80.61 -26.38 -27.92
CA ARG A 1025 81.70 -27.03 -27.15
C ARG A 1025 83.08 -26.90 -27.81
N LEU A 1026 83.16 -27.02 -29.13
CA LEU A 1026 84.42 -27.20 -29.87
C LEU A 1026 85.29 -25.94 -29.93
N GLY A 1027 84.71 -24.77 -30.21
CA GLY A 1027 85.49 -23.53 -30.36
C GLY A 1027 85.88 -22.89 -29.03
N ARG A 1028 86.51 -23.65 -28.12
CA ARG A 1028 86.85 -23.24 -26.73
C ARG A 1028 88.22 -22.55 -26.59
N GLU A 1029 88.86 -22.22 -27.70
CA GLU A 1029 90.09 -21.41 -27.77
C GLU A 1029 89.79 -19.92 -27.45
N PRO A 1030 90.69 -19.21 -26.76
CA PRO A 1030 90.52 -17.78 -26.46
C PRO A 1030 90.81 -16.91 -27.69
N PHE A 1031 89.79 -16.22 -28.21
CA PHE A 1031 89.99 -15.19 -29.24
C PHE A 1031 90.77 -14.01 -28.66
N ASN A 1032 92.03 -13.83 -29.07
CA ASN A 1032 92.86 -12.71 -28.66
C ASN A 1032 92.26 -11.37 -29.14
N GLN A 1033 92.29 -10.36 -28.26
CA GLN A 1033 91.88 -8.99 -28.61
C GLN A 1033 93.02 -8.27 -29.37
N PRO A 1034 92.72 -7.65 -30.53
CA PRO A 1034 93.38 -6.37 -30.83
C PRO A 1034 92.50 -5.35 -31.59
N PHE A 1035 91.18 -5.28 -31.37
CA PHE A 1035 90.32 -4.29 -32.06
C PHE A 1035 89.34 -3.49 -31.17
N LEU A 1036 89.13 -3.86 -29.91
CA LEU A 1036 88.10 -3.23 -29.04
C LEU A 1036 88.37 -1.76 -28.66
N GLN A 1037 89.59 -1.24 -28.85
CA GLN A 1037 89.89 0.17 -28.58
C GLN A 1037 89.28 1.16 -29.61
N GLN A 1038 88.92 0.74 -30.83
CA GLN A 1038 88.33 1.64 -31.83
C GLN A 1038 86.80 1.80 -31.74
N ALA A 1039 86.10 0.83 -31.15
CA ALA A 1039 84.63 0.91 -30.98
C ALA A 1039 84.23 1.81 -29.79
N ALA A 1040 85.06 1.88 -28.76
CA ALA A 1040 84.80 2.70 -27.57
C ALA A 1040 84.87 4.22 -27.86
N SER A 1041 85.73 4.66 -28.79
CA SER A 1041 85.91 6.08 -29.14
C SER A 1041 84.88 6.64 -30.14
N ARG A 1042 83.68 6.03 -30.22
CA ARG A 1042 82.56 6.45 -31.08
C ARG A 1042 81.20 6.44 -30.34
N ARG A 1043 81.21 6.44 -29.00
CA ARG A 1043 80.00 6.48 -28.16
C ARG A 1043 80.13 7.49 -27.01
N ASP A 1044 80.34 8.75 -27.39
CA ASP A 1044 79.93 9.96 -26.65
C ASP A 1044 78.86 10.68 -27.49
#